data_AF-A0A1M3NG66-F1
#
_entry.id   AF-A0A1M3NG66-F1
#
_cell.length_a   1.000
_cell.length_b   1.000
_cell.length_c   1.000
_cell.angle_alpha   90.00
_cell.angle_beta   90.00
_cell.angle_gamma   90.00
#
_symmetry.space_group_name_H-M   'P 1'
#
loop_
_entity.id
_entity.type
_entity.pdbx_description
1 polymer ?
#
loop_
_entity_poly.entity_id
_entity_poly.type
_entity_poly.pdbx_seq_one_letter_code
_entity_poly.pdbx_strand_id
1 'polypeptide(L)'
;MQRTMARSGSCLLGGILVVSLVVVGCPGPRETLRTKEAVRPVAQTVPTPTSPSAVDAGGPGAGLGISLVTPWDEARRRRDPSDLCEPVRENLDRAARAIVSADRRREPAASKKAWNRSTPPEFSKLVGARYALTSAEKSMLAKNGFVVPARLTARSYAEAFHDIYQSQLPIYVSADAILHSVFKSNDAVLAETETALLPRLEALLEKMHDTLAKKQADYPAEVARDVDLYLTVARSLLSEESVPSVLGTDKEAEPFITRARAASDGLATVSLFGRSRVIDFSQYAPRGHYASTPELERWFAASLWLSRLEMNLVSRGSRSSQPGATPNPEETPREAVDALAIADLAERAQVLGELDAIEAVWTQFAGRREDVSIRALLALRRQAGIGALTVPGSAEKLKAQIGSGFQRTTRMHYMPQGSTPLPAIATMFGPRVVVDAQAGTELVHAQVDGRDMPSFADVAFMLGHDRANTWLAKDLARFPELGAKLEKGRALIAAAPPTDMYSAWLGAIRGLGSIPPANVPSFMKTDAFRDLRVNGAVAAYGQLRHNYVLVAGQPYSEGGCEVPDGWVEPAVEVYERLAVYAKRGVEAMKTVGGSEESTAYFTRLETTMGVLAAISRDELAGRALSDEEKRWLSMVVEIVPPSSDGPGSFDGWYFDLFPHSHQAFEEHTFIADWFTASNAHAAVYAGASAPRLGIFVVDTGGEARLMVGPVARAYEHVGSLDKRLNDSDAPKLGAVREPWAASYTAPAIAAPPMAVLSFYGADDARSFAVRSTRALGPVTFELLGHHREVIAKAIAVVGPSYTKVTIKQPTEEYGELLRVRFGEFSRELSSGFGDVNEAMGGMVAPEWEAAEALREKLQKRR
;
A
#
# COMPACT_ATOMS: atom_id res chain seq x y z
N MET A 1 51.11 35.37 -28.08
CA MET A 1 50.75 36.69 -27.51
C MET A 1 50.61 36.51 -26.00
N GLN A 2 51.70 36.58 -25.24
CA GLN A 2 52.11 37.72 -24.38
C GLN A 2 51.01 38.15 -23.39
N ARG A 3 51.13 37.72 -22.12
CA ARG A 3 51.51 38.50 -20.90
C ARG A 3 50.27 39.18 -20.27
N THR A 4 49.96 39.09 -18.97
CA THR A 4 50.82 39.21 -17.77
C THR A 4 50.06 38.78 -16.49
N MET A 5 50.73 38.02 -15.60
CA MET A 5 50.92 38.16 -14.12
C MET A 5 49.79 38.79 -13.23
N ALA A 6 49.52 38.40 -11.97
CA ALA A 6 50.19 37.53 -10.97
C ALA A 6 49.33 37.39 -9.68
N ARG A 7 49.64 36.34 -8.87
CA ARG A 7 49.52 36.18 -7.39
C ARG A 7 48.10 36.19 -6.77
N SER A 8 47.76 35.53 -5.65
CA SER A 8 48.29 34.47 -4.76
C SER A 8 47.33 34.43 -3.56
N GLY A 9 47.07 33.26 -2.94
CA GLY A 9 46.69 33.19 -1.51
C GLY A 9 45.27 32.74 -1.18
N SER A 10 45.18 31.92 -0.13
CA SER A 10 44.09 31.04 0.28
C SER A 10 42.98 31.67 1.16
N CYS A 11 41.88 30.90 1.30
CA CYS A 11 41.00 30.71 2.47
C CYS A 11 39.85 31.69 2.84
N LEU A 12 38.71 31.03 3.17
CA LEU A 12 37.68 31.32 4.19
C LEU A 12 36.41 32.16 3.90
N LEU A 13 35.27 31.48 4.11
CA LEU A 13 33.93 31.84 4.61
C LEU A 13 33.46 33.31 4.69
N GLY A 14 32.17 33.51 4.37
CA GLY A 14 31.37 34.61 4.95
C GLY A 14 30.10 34.97 4.17
N GLY A 15 28.97 34.37 4.54
CA GLY A 15 27.64 34.85 4.15
C GLY A 15 27.22 36.07 4.99
N ILE A 16 26.61 37.06 4.36
CA ILE A 16 26.03 38.24 5.03
C ILE A 16 24.52 38.24 4.80
N LEU A 17 23.78 38.06 5.90
CA LEU A 17 22.35 38.26 6.05
C LEU A 17 22.11 39.76 6.35
N VAL A 18 21.35 40.46 5.50
CA VAL A 18 20.97 41.85 5.75
C VAL A 18 19.64 41.87 6.50
N VAL A 19 19.70 42.17 7.80
CA VAL A 19 18.53 42.45 8.64
C VAL A 19 18.23 43.95 8.54
N SER A 20 17.09 44.32 7.95
CA SER A 20 16.55 45.68 8.03
C SER A 20 15.54 45.74 9.17
N LEU A 21 15.91 46.45 10.24
CA LEU A 21 15.04 46.80 11.36
C LEU A 21 14.24 48.04 10.96
N VAL A 22 12.90 47.93 10.84
CA VAL A 22 12.02 49.09 10.68
C VAL A 22 11.13 49.17 11.92
N VAL A 23 11.42 50.13 12.79
CA VAL A 23 10.54 50.55 13.89
C VAL A 23 9.60 51.62 13.34
N VAL A 24 8.29 51.41 13.42
CA VAL A 24 7.28 52.44 13.12
C VAL A 24 6.39 52.61 14.34
N GLY A 25 6.45 53.81 14.95
CA GLY A 25 5.59 54.22 16.04
C GLY A 25 4.19 54.64 15.58
N CYS A 26 3.19 54.44 16.45
CA CYS A 26 1.84 55.00 16.29
C CYS A 26 1.82 56.52 16.51
N PRO A 27 0.90 57.28 15.89
CA PRO A 27 0.72 58.69 16.20
C PRO A 27 -0.17 58.86 17.45
N GLY A 28 0.42 59.36 18.53
CA GLY A 28 -0.32 60.00 19.65
C GLY A 28 -0.56 61.49 19.37
N PRO A 29 -1.51 62.13 20.06
CA PRO A 29 -1.93 63.50 19.74
C PRO A 29 -0.86 64.53 20.15
N ARG A 30 -0.82 65.62 19.38
CA ARG A 30 0.10 66.76 19.57
C ARG A 30 0.07 67.29 21.00
N GLU A 31 1.24 67.38 21.63
CA GLU A 31 1.60 68.53 22.46
C GLU A 31 3.12 68.69 22.56
N THR A 32 3.54 69.95 22.65
CA THR A 32 4.88 70.49 22.40
C THR A 32 5.88 70.26 23.53
N LEU A 33 7.18 70.06 23.21
CA LEU A 33 8.32 70.92 23.64
C LEU A 33 9.71 70.21 23.59
N ARG A 34 10.63 70.89 22.86
CA ARG A 34 12.07 71.13 23.12
C ARG A 34 13.07 70.00 23.50
N THR A 35 13.93 69.70 22.52
CA THR A 35 15.43 69.73 22.52
C THR A 35 16.24 69.04 23.64
N LYS A 36 17.11 68.07 23.30
CA LYS A 36 18.58 68.21 23.11
C LYS A 36 19.32 66.84 23.14
N GLU A 37 20.07 66.61 22.05
CA GLU A 37 21.44 66.09 21.90
C GLU A 37 22.08 64.96 22.75
N ALA A 38 22.96 64.25 22.01
CA ALA A 38 24.22 63.56 22.36
C ALA A 38 24.13 62.09 22.84
N VAL A 39 24.49 61.06 22.06
CA VAL A 39 25.77 60.65 21.43
C VAL A 39 26.59 59.66 22.30
N ARG A 40 26.57 58.38 21.87
CA ARG A 40 27.69 57.40 21.75
C ARG A 40 28.45 56.94 23.04
N PRO A 41 29.33 55.91 22.96
CA PRO A 41 28.99 54.51 23.23
C PRO A 41 30.03 53.88 24.20
N VAL A 42 30.09 52.54 24.30
CA VAL A 42 31.33 51.71 24.27
C VAL A 42 31.17 50.45 25.15
N ALA A 43 31.10 49.34 24.42
CA ALA A 43 31.89 48.10 24.51
C ALA A 43 32.11 47.32 25.82
N GLN A 44 32.06 45.99 25.60
CA GLN A 44 32.91 44.95 26.17
C GLN A 44 32.60 44.58 27.64
N THR A 45 32.54 43.32 28.06
CA THR A 45 33.33 42.13 27.71
C THR A 45 32.63 40.90 28.33
N VAL A 46 32.89 39.71 27.78
CA VAL A 46 32.52 38.41 28.34
C VAL A 46 33.54 38.01 29.44
N PRO A 47 33.14 37.22 30.46
CA PRO A 47 33.92 36.03 30.76
C PRO A 47 33.10 34.75 31.08
N THR A 48 33.74 33.63 30.78
CA THR A 48 33.34 32.21 30.93
C THR A 48 33.65 31.65 32.35
N PRO A 49 33.32 30.38 32.69
CA PRO A 49 32.56 30.02 33.90
C PRO A 49 33.39 29.31 34.99
N THR A 50 32.78 29.15 36.17
CA THR A 50 33.20 28.19 37.21
C THR A 50 31.97 27.52 37.86
N SER A 51 32.05 26.20 38.05
CA SER A 51 31.17 25.36 38.91
C SER A 51 32.05 24.77 40.05
N PRO A 52 31.58 23.92 41.00
CA PRO A 52 30.23 23.52 41.44
C PRO A 52 30.03 23.49 42.99
N SER A 53 28.81 23.28 43.53
CA SER A 53 28.62 22.48 44.77
C SER A 53 27.17 22.02 45.06
N ALA A 54 27.08 20.72 45.35
CA ALA A 54 26.24 20.03 46.35
C ALA A 54 24.76 19.70 46.07
N VAL A 55 24.42 18.50 46.54
CA VAL A 55 23.31 17.58 46.23
C VAL A 55 22.43 17.45 47.49
N ASP A 56 21.09 17.33 47.39
CA ASP A 56 20.35 16.25 48.09
C ASP A 56 18.84 16.09 47.78
N ALA A 57 18.48 14.80 47.67
CA ALA A 57 17.24 14.08 48.02
C ALA A 57 15.87 14.24 47.28
N GLY A 58 15.58 13.28 46.38
CA GLY A 58 14.54 12.23 46.60
C GLY A 58 13.05 12.43 46.18
N GLY A 59 12.62 11.80 45.07
CA GLY A 59 11.21 11.47 44.75
C GLY A 59 10.96 11.12 43.26
N PRO A 60 10.18 10.08 42.90
CA PRO A 60 10.09 9.57 41.52
C PRO A 60 9.10 10.41 40.71
N GLY A 61 9.64 11.30 39.91
CA GLY A 61 8.88 12.17 39.03
C GLY A 61 9.83 13.02 38.21
N ALA A 62 10.79 12.39 37.53
CA ALA A 62 11.60 13.08 36.55
C ALA A 62 10.71 13.35 35.33
N GLY A 63 9.91 14.41 35.41
CA GLY A 63 9.40 15.07 34.22
C GLY A 63 10.60 15.43 33.35
N LEU A 64 10.49 15.15 32.05
CA LEU A 64 11.39 15.63 31.02
C LEU A 64 11.33 17.18 31.00
N GLY A 65 12.01 17.81 31.96
CA GLY A 65 12.10 19.25 32.08
C GLY A 65 13.23 19.76 31.21
N ILE A 66 13.03 19.82 29.90
CA ILE A 66 13.96 20.49 28.99
C ILE A 66 13.50 21.93 28.85
N SER A 67 14.19 22.86 29.52
CA SER A 67 13.97 24.30 29.34
C SER A 67 14.85 24.79 28.18
N LEU A 68 14.28 24.85 26.97
CA LEU A 68 14.87 25.55 25.84
C LEU A 68 14.41 27.01 25.86
N VAL A 69 15.11 27.87 26.61
CA VAL A 69 14.93 29.32 26.47
C VAL A 69 15.55 29.72 25.14
N THR A 70 14.72 30.10 24.17
CA THR A 70 15.20 30.61 22.88
C THR A 70 15.50 32.12 22.96
N PRO A 71 16.32 32.68 22.06
CA PRO A 71 16.51 34.14 21.95
C PRO A 71 15.19 34.91 21.78
N TRP A 72 14.17 34.26 21.21
CA TRP A 72 12.81 34.80 21.09
C TRP A 72 12.08 34.87 22.43
N ASP A 73 12.34 33.93 23.34
CA ASP A 73 11.80 33.93 24.70
C ASP A 73 12.47 34.97 25.58
N GLU A 74 13.72 35.34 25.32
CA GLU A 74 14.37 36.50 25.95
C GLU A 74 13.81 37.83 25.44
N ALA A 75 13.56 37.95 24.12
CA ALA A 75 12.95 39.14 23.54
C ALA A 75 11.50 39.36 24.02
N ARG A 76 10.74 38.29 24.26
CA ARG A 76 9.39 38.37 24.87
C ARG A 76 9.40 38.96 26.27
N ARG A 77 10.46 38.72 27.06
CA ARG A 77 10.61 39.26 28.43
C ARG A 77 10.94 40.76 28.50
N ARG A 78 11.28 41.40 27.37
CA ARG A 78 11.63 42.84 27.31
C ARG A 78 10.45 43.75 26.96
N ARG A 79 9.26 43.18 26.81
CA ARG A 79 8.03 43.88 26.44
C ARG A 79 7.31 44.43 27.68
N ASP A 80 6.56 45.51 27.53
CA ASP A 80 5.96 46.25 28.64
C ASP A 80 4.56 45.71 28.98
N PRO A 81 4.38 45.00 30.11
CA PRO A 81 3.08 44.47 30.52
C PRO A 81 2.09 45.56 30.96
N SER A 82 2.50 46.83 31.02
CA SER A 82 1.62 47.97 31.26
C SER A 82 0.92 48.47 29.98
N ASP A 83 1.50 48.24 28.79
CA ASP A 83 0.81 48.49 27.52
C ASP A 83 -0.16 47.33 27.22
N LEU A 84 -1.46 47.58 27.40
CA LEU A 84 -2.52 46.58 27.20
C LEU A 84 -2.62 46.07 25.75
N CYS A 85 -2.06 46.80 24.78
CA CYS A 85 -2.06 46.43 23.37
C CYS A 85 -0.91 45.47 23.01
N GLU A 86 0.10 45.31 23.88
CA GLU A 86 1.18 44.38 23.61
C GLU A 86 0.75 42.92 23.83
N PRO A 87 1.08 42.00 22.89
CA PRO A 87 0.78 40.57 23.05
C PRO A 87 1.83 39.90 23.94
N VAL A 88 1.93 40.34 25.19
CA VAL A 88 2.74 39.71 26.24
C VAL A 88 1.94 38.70 27.05
N ARG A 89 2.64 37.77 27.69
CA ARG A 89 2.02 36.65 28.38
C ARG A 89 1.11 37.11 29.51
N GLU A 90 1.53 38.13 30.24
CA GLU A 90 0.81 38.73 31.36
C GLU A 90 -0.52 39.34 30.92
N ASN A 91 -0.52 40.05 29.78
CA ASN A 91 -1.72 40.64 29.19
C ASN A 91 -2.70 39.58 28.71
N LEU A 92 -2.18 38.55 28.02
CA LEU A 92 -2.97 37.41 27.57
C LEU A 92 -3.55 36.64 28.76
N ASP A 93 -2.76 36.33 29.77
CA ASP A 93 -3.20 35.60 30.96
C ASP A 93 -4.19 36.42 31.79
N ARG A 94 -3.99 37.75 31.90
CA ARG A 94 -4.95 38.65 32.54
C ARG A 94 -6.28 38.67 31.79
N ALA A 95 -6.25 38.81 30.47
CA ALA A 95 -7.45 38.75 29.63
C ALA A 95 -8.13 37.38 29.72
N ALA A 96 -7.36 36.29 29.66
CA ALA A 96 -7.87 34.93 29.77
C ALA A 96 -8.55 34.69 31.12
N ARG A 97 -7.90 35.06 32.23
CA ARG A 97 -8.51 34.99 33.57
C ARG A 97 -9.80 35.79 33.65
N ALA A 98 -9.81 37.02 33.13
CA ALA A 98 -11.02 37.84 33.10
C ALA A 98 -12.16 37.19 32.29
N ILE A 99 -11.85 36.59 31.13
CA ILE A 99 -12.82 35.89 30.28
C ILE A 99 -13.39 34.64 30.96
N VAL A 100 -12.52 33.86 31.63
CA VAL A 100 -12.91 32.60 32.29
C VAL A 100 -13.68 32.86 33.59
N SER A 101 -13.31 33.90 34.34
CA SER A 101 -13.94 34.25 35.63
C SER A 101 -15.19 35.15 35.52
N ALA A 102 -15.51 35.67 34.33
CA ALA A 102 -16.67 36.53 34.14
C ALA A 102 -17.99 35.78 34.44
N ASP A 103 -18.80 36.30 35.38
CA ASP A 103 -20.19 35.86 35.58
C ASP A 103 -20.99 36.16 34.30
N ARG A 104 -21.44 35.11 33.61
CA ARG A 104 -22.05 35.18 32.27
C ARG A 104 -23.54 35.50 32.29
N ARG A 105 -24.09 36.03 33.39
CA ARG A 105 -25.43 36.63 33.44
C ARG A 105 -25.54 37.95 32.65
N ARG A 106 -24.96 38.02 31.45
CA ARG A 106 -25.26 39.08 30.49
C ARG A 106 -26.55 38.71 29.76
N GLU A 107 -27.51 39.62 29.71
CA GLU A 107 -28.70 39.42 28.88
C GLU A 107 -28.28 39.12 27.43
N PRO A 108 -28.92 38.14 26.77
CA PRO A 108 -28.65 37.87 25.38
C PRO A 108 -28.88 39.17 24.59
N ALA A 109 -27.86 39.59 23.83
CA ALA A 109 -27.99 40.72 22.94
C ALA A 109 -29.22 40.54 22.04
N ALA A 110 -29.95 41.63 21.77
CA ALA A 110 -31.10 41.61 20.89
C ALA A 110 -30.76 40.87 19.58
N SER A 111 -31.68 40.00 19.14
CA SER A 111 -31.54 39.22 17.91
C SER A 111 -31.18 40.14 16.73
N LYS A 112 -29.92 40.12 16.29
CA LYS A 112 -29.50 40.82 15.07
C LYS A 112 -30.03 40.05 13.87
N LYS A 113 -30.71 40.77 12.95
CA LYS A 113 -31.22 40.19 11.70
C LYS A 113 -30.05 39.64 10.86
N ALA A 114 -30.24 38.46 10.28
CA ALA A 114 -29.27 37.86 9.38
C ALA A 114 -28.92 38.80 8.21
N TRP A 115 -27.66 38.76 7.77
CA TRP A 115 -27.21 39.55 6.62
C TRP A 115 -28.06 39.22 5.38
N ASN A 116 -28.63 40.26 4.76
CA ASN A 116 -29.55 40.15 3.61
C ASN A 116 -28.85 39.82 2.28
N ARG A 117 -27.52 39.68 2.26
CA ARG A 117 -26.69 39.41 1.07
C ARG A 117 -26.77 40.46 -0.05
N SER A 118 -27.44 41.58 0.19
CA SER A 118 -27.60 42.68 -0.77
C SER A 118 -26.91 43.97 -0.33
N THR A 119 -26.74 44.19 0.97
CA THR A 119 -25.98 45.32 1.50
C THR A 119 -24.53 44.93 1.75
N PRO A 120 -23.51 45.72 1.37
CA PRO A 120 -22.13 45.41 1.73
C PRO A 120 -21.96 45.27 3.26
N PRO A 121 -21.34 44.18 3.75
CA PRO A 121 -21.02 44.04 5.17
C PRO A 121 -20.10 45.16 5.69
N GLU A 122 -20.09 45.34 7.01
CA GLU A 122 -19.09 46.18 7.67
C GLU A 122 -17.67 45.73 7.28
N PHE A 123 -16.74 46.68 7.14
CA PHE A 123 -15.36 46.47 6.66
C PHE A 123 -15.17 46.06 5.19
N SER A 124 -16.23 45.99 4.36
CA SER A 124 -16.10 45.64 2.93
C SER A 124 -15.12 46.52 2.15
N LYS A 125 -15.07 47.84 2.44
CA LYS A 125 -14.12 48.77 1.81
C LYS A 125 -12.68 48.46 2.19
N LEU A 126 -12.44 48.13 3.46
CA LEU A 126 -11.11 47.85 4.00
C LEU A 126 -10.55 46.54 3.42
N VAL A 127 -11.34 45.46 3.49
CA VAL A 127 -11.00 44.15 2.89
C VAL A 127 -10.82 44.28 1.39
N GLY A 128 -11.72 45.02 0.72
CA GLY A 128 -11.64 45.28 -0.71
C GLY A 128 -10.40 46.06 -1.13
N ALA A 129 -9.97 47.05 -0.35
CA ALA A 129 -8.75 47.81 -0.59
C ALA A 129 -7.49 46.95 -0.39
N ARG A 130 -7.45 46.13 0.67
CA ARG A 130 -6.27 45.29 0.97
C ARG A 130 -6.07 44.15 -0.02
N TYR A 131 -7.15 43.48 -0.44
CA TYR A 131 -7.06 42.26 -1.25
C TYR A 131 -7.53 42.41 -2.70
N ALA A 132 -8.14 43.53 -3.07
CA ALA A 132 -8.67 43.78 -4.42
C ALA A 132 -9.53 42.62 -4.95
N LEU A 133 -10.60 42.28 -4.22
CA LEU A 133 -11.46 41.13 -4.57
C LEU A 133 -11.99 41.22 -6.02
N THR A 134 -11.85 40.15 -6.78
CA THR A 134 -12.31 40.06 -8.17
C THR A 134 -13.84 40.03 -8.24
N SER A 135 -14.41 40.28 -9.42
CA SER A 135 -15.87 40.20 -9.62
C SER A 135 -16.42 38.80 -9.33
N ALA A 136 -15.67 37.75 -9.66
CA ALA A 136 -16.03 36.37 -9.32
C ALA A 136 -15.99 36.11 -7.81
N GLU A 137 -14.94 36.56 -7.13
CA GLU A 137 -14.81 36.44 -5.67
C GLU A 137 -15.93 37.19 -4.92
N LYS A 138 -16.26 38.41 -5.37
CA LYS A 138 -17.39 39.19 -4.84
C LYS A 138 -18.72 38.48 -5.06
N SER A 139 -18.90 37.87 -6.23
CA SER A 139 -20.12 37.11 -6.55
C SER A 139 -20.26 35.87 -5.65
N MET A 140 -19.17 35.14 -5.40
CA MET A 140 -19.16 34.03 -4.45
C MET A 140 -19.44 34.49 -3.02
N LEU A 141 -18.82 35.59 -2.58
CA LEU A 141 -19.06 36.17 -1.25
C LEU A 141 -20.52 36.57 -1.07
N ALA A 142 -21.15 37.20 -2.07
CA ALA A 142 -22.57 37.55 -2.03
C ALA A 142 -23.48 36.30 -1.99
N LYS A 143 -23.14 35.27 -2.76
CA LYS A 143 -23.91 34.01 -2.82
C LYS A 143 -23.82 33.20 -1.53
N ASN A 144 -22.60 32.89 -1.09
CA ASN A 144 -22.33 31.93 -0.02
C ASN A 144 -22.26 32.60 1.36
N GLY A 145 -21.98 33.90 1.39
CA GLY A 145 -21.64 34.64 2.60
C GLY A 145 -20.17 34.53 3.01
N PHE A 146 -19.36 33.82 2.22
CA PHE A 146 -17.90 33.73 2.33
C PHE A 146 -17.29 33.40 0.96
N VAL A 147 -15.99 33.60 0.81
CA VAL A 147 -15.20 33.16 -0.34
C VAL A 147 -13.79 32.81 0.14
N VAL A 148 -13.18 31.78 -0.46
CA VAL A 148 -11.76 31.43 -0.25
C VAL A 148 -11.04 31.67 -1.57
N PRO A 149 -10.40 32.84 -1.76
CA PRO A 149 -9.71 33.13 -3.01
C PRO A 149 -8.46 32.27 -3.17
N ALA A 150 -8.40 31.42 -4.20
CA ALA A 150 -7.27 30.52 -4.45
C ALA A 150 -5.93 31.26 -4.63
N ARG A 151 -5.96 32.52 -5.07
CA ARG A 151 -4.77 33.38 -5.22
C ARG A 151 -4.19 33.92 -3.90
N LEU A 152 -4.99 33.91 -2.82
CA LEU A 152 -4.60 34.45 -1.51
C LEU A 152 -4.10 33.32 -0.63
N THR A 153 -2.88 32.88 -0.90
CA THR A 153 -2.20 31.86 -0.13
C THR A 153 -1.23 32.50 0.87
N ALA A 154 -1.15 31.92 2.06
CA ALA A 154 -0.13 32.24 3.06
C ALA A 154 0.72 31.00 3.30
N ARG A 155 1.98 31.16 3.70
CA ARG A 155 2.87 30.00 3.96
C ARG A 155 2.52 29.33 5.29
N SER A 156 1.97 30.10 6.23
CA SER A 156 1.56 29.62 7.54
C SER A 156 0.38 30.42 8.09
N TYR A 157 -0.34 29.84 9.06
CA TYR A 157 -1.38 30.55 9.79
C TYR A 157 -0.83 31.76 10.57
N ALA A 158 0.41 31.69 11.07
CA ALA A 158 1.04 32.81 11.78
C ALA A 158 1.27 34.02 10.86
N GLU A 159 1.76 33.78 9.64
CA GLU A 159 1.91 34.83 8.61
C GLU A 159 0.55 35.40 8.22
N ALA A 160 -0.46 34.55 8.03
CA ALA A 160 -1.82 35.01 7.70
C ALA A 160 -2.41 35.90 8.80
N PHE A 161 -2.30 35.51 10.08
CA PHE A 161 -2.77 36.34 11.19
C PHE A 161 -1.95 37.62 11.35
N HIS A 162 -0.64 37.58 11.07
CA HIS A 162 0.20 38.77 11.07
C HIS A 162 -0.22 39.76 9.98
N ASP A 163 -0.49 39.29 8.76
CA ASP A 163 -0.97 40.13 7.66
C ASP A 163 -2.32 40.80 8.01
N ILE A 164 -3.25 40.02 8.58
CA ILE A 164 -4.55 40.53 9.06
C ILE A 164 -4.33 41.62 10.11
N TYR A 165 -3.45 41.37 11.08
CA TYR A 165 -3.13 42.32 12.16
C TYR A 165 -2.49 43.61 11.62
N GLN A 166 -1.46 43.51 10.77
CA GLN A 166 -0.77 44.66 10.18
C GLN A 166 -1.69 45.48 9.28
N SER A 167 -2.62 44.81 8.60
CA SER A 167 -3.61 45.45 7.73
C SER A 167 -4.82 45.99 8.49
N GLN A 168 -4.85 45.85 9.82
CA GLN A 168 -5.97 46.23 10.70
C GLN A 168 -7.32 45.64 10.26
N LEU A 169 -7.28 44.43 9.71
CA LEU A 169 -8.46 43.73 9.23
C LEU A 169 -9.20 43.02 10.37
N PRO A 170 -10.53 42.88 10.30
CA PRO A 170 -11.28 42.07 11.24
C PRO A 170 -10.85 40.59 11.15
N ILE A 171 -10.58 39.97 12.29
CA ILE A 171 -10.05 38.61 12.38
C ILE A 171 -11.15 37.54 12.37
N TYR A 172 -10.94 36.48 11.58
CA TYR A 172 -11.68 35.22 11.65
C TYR A 172 -10.71 34.11 12.06
N VAL A 173 -10.98 33.44 13.17
CA VAL A 173 -10.16 32.30 13.65
C VAL A 173 -10.89 31.02 13.28
N SER A 174 -10.34 30.26 12.33
CA SER A 174 -10.89 28.95 11.94
C SER A 174 -10.47 27.85 12.92
N ALA A 175 -11.26 26.77 12.98
CA ALA A 175 -10.86 25.56 13.69
C ALA A 175 -9.59 24.96 13.08
N ASP A 176 -9.43 25.05 11.76
CA ASP A 176 -8.30 24.50 11.01
C ASP A 176 -6.96 25.09 11.48
N ALA A 177 -6.91 26.39 11.79
CA ALA A 177 -5.71 27.03 12.33
C ALA A 177 -5.31 26.48 13.71
N ILE A 178 -6.31 26.16 14.55
CA ILE A 178 -6.10 25.58 15.88
C ILE A 178 -5.68 24.11 15.75
N LEU A 179 -6.38 23.32 14.94
CA LEU A 179 -6.04 21.91 14.69
C LEU A 179 -4.64 21.76 14.11
N HIS A 180 -4.24 22.65 13.19
CA HIS A 180 -2.87 22.67 12.68
C HIS A 180 -1.82 22.97 13.77
N SER A 181 -2.12 23.86 14.72
CA SER A 181 -1.21 24.15 15.83
C SER A 181 -1.06 22.96 16.78
N VAL A 182 -2.16 22.24 17.05
CA VAL A 182 -2.15 20.99 17.84
C VAL A 182 -1.34 19.93 17.10
N PHE A 183 -1.56 19.77 15.80
CA PHE A 183 -0.77 18.89 14.94
C PHE A 183 0.73 19.15 15.06
N LYS A 184 1.17 20.38 14.76
CA LYS A 184 2.61 20.71 14.79
C LYS A 184 3.23 20.57 16.18
N SER A 185 2.48 20.87 17.23
CA SER A 185 2.97 20.70 18.60
C SER A 185 3.09 19.22 18.97
N ASN A 186 2.09 18.41 18.63
CA ASN A 186 2.12 16.97 18.89
C ASN A 186 3.16 16.22 18.05
N ASP A 187 3.36 16.64 16.80
CA ASP A 187 4.38 16.11 15.87
C ASP A 187 5.77 16.29 16.49
N ALA A 188 6.06 17.50 17.00
CA ALA A 188 7.30 17.81 17.69
C ALA A 188 7.48 17.02 19.01
N VAL A 189 6.44 16.97 19.86
CA VAL A 189 6.48 16.24 21.15
C VAL A 189 6.70 14.74 20.93
N LEU A 190 6.04 14.15 19.94
CA LEU A 190 6.19 12.73 19.64
C LEU A 190 7.60 12.44 19.08
N ALA A 191 8.07 13.24 18.12
CA ALA A 191 9.43 13.15 17.61
C ALA A 191 10.47 13.22 18.74
N GLU A 192 10.36 14.21 19.63
CA GLU A 192 11.25 14.37 20.79
C GLU A 192 11.19 13.18 21.74
N THR A 193 9.98 12.68 22.02
CA THR A 193 9.77 11.53 22.90
C THR A 193 10.42 10.28 22.32
N GLU A 194 10.24 10.01 21.02
CA GLU A 194 10.80 8.84 20.36
C GLU A 194 12.32 8.93 20.19
N THR A 195 12.87 10.11 19.89
CA THR A 195 14.32 10.35 19.93
C THR A 195 14.88 10.03 21.32
N ALA A 196 14.18 10.39 22.40
CA ALA A 196 14.60 10.06 23.76
C ALA A 196 14.48 8.56 24.10
N LEU A 197 13.69 7.78 23.36
CA LEU A 197 13.58 6.33 23.50
C LEU A 197 14.66 5.56 22.72
N LEU A 198 15.27 6.16 21.70
CA LEU A 198 16.25 5.51 20.84
C LEU A 198 17.39 4.83 21.63
N PRO A 199 18.08 5.49 22.59
CA PRO A 199 19.14 4.82 23.35
C PRO A 199 18.65 3.65 24.21
N ARG A 200 17.38 3.68 24.63
CA ARG A 200 16.78 2.58 25.39
C ARG A 200 16.54 1.37 24.50
N LEU A 201 16.12 1.58 23.25
CA LEU A 201 15.94 0.52 22.29
C LEU A 201 17.29 -0.10 21.89
N GLU A 202 18.32 0.73 21.66
CA GLU A 202 19.68 0.25 21.38
C GLU A 202 20.20 -0.65 22.51
N ALA A 203 20.13 -0.17 23.76
CA ALA A 203 20.59 -0.92 24.92
C ALA A 203 19.77 -2.20 25.16
N LEU A 204 18.47 -2.17 24.89
CA LEU A 204 17.59 -3.34 24.99
C LEU A 204 18.02 -4.42 23.99
N LEU A 205 18.18 -4.06 22.71
CA LEU A 205 18.53 -5.02 21.66
C LEU A 205 19.95 -5.57 21.86
N GLU A 206 20.89 -4.72 22.27
CA GLU A 206 22.26 -5.13 22.61
C GLU A 206 22.28 -6.14 23.75
N LYS A 207 21.63 -5.84 24.88
CA LYS A 207 21.54 -6.77 26.03
C LYS A 207 20.89 -8.10 25.64
N MET A 208 19.89 -8.09 24.77
CA MET A 208 19.28 -9.32 24.27
C MET A 208 20.27 -10.14 23.41
N HIS A 209 20.99 -9.51 22.48
CA HIS A 209 22.03 -10.18 21.67
C HIS A 209 23.16 -10.77 22.54
N ASP A 210 23.65 -10.01 23.51
CA ASP A 210 24.68 -10.45 24.46
C ASP A 210 24.22 -11.63 25.31
N THR A 211 22.95 -11.62 25.70
CA THR A 211 22.35 -12.71 26.47
C THR A 211 22.17 -13.95 25.59
N LEU A 212 21.78 -13.78 24.31
CA LEU A 212 21.63 -14.87 23.36
C LEU A 212 22.97 -15.59 23.14
N ALA A 213 24.06 -14.85 22.94
CA ALA A 213 25.40 -15.42 22.79
C ALA A 213 25.78 -16.37 23.95
N LYS A 214 25.33 -16.04 25.18
CA LYS A 214 25.61 -16.82 26.41
C LYS A 214 24.60 -17.94 26.66
N LYS A 215 23.38 -17.83 26.10
CA LYS A 215 22.23 -18.69 26.44
C LYS A 215 21.67 -19.47 25.25
N GLN A 216 22.28 -19.40 24.07
CA GLN A 216 21.82 -20.09 22.86
C GLN A 216 21.54 -21.60 23.07
N ALA A 217 22.30 -22.28 23.94
CA ALA A 217 22.13 -23.70 24.24
C ALA A 217 20.83 -24.04 24.99
N ASP A 218 20.14 -23.03 25.56
CA ASP A 218 18.85 -23.19 26.24
C ASP A 218 17.65 -23.22 25.25
N TYR A 219 17.91 -23.02 23.96
CA TYR A 219 16.92 -23.01 22.88
C TYR A 219 17.26 -24.07 21.82
N PRO A 220 16.27 -24.57 21.04
CA PRO A 220 16.55 -25.31 19.82
C PRO A 220 17.48 -24.51 18.90
N ALA A 221 18.37 -25.19 18.17
CA ALA A 221 19.42 -24.52 17.39
C ALA A 221 18.84 -23.60 16.31
N GLU A 222 17.78 -24.05 15.64
CA GLU A 222 17.05 -23.28 14.64
C GLU A 222 16.35 -22.06 15.23
N VAL A 223 15.78 -22.18 16.42
CA VAL A 223 15.13 -21.07 17.15
C VAL A 223 16.18 -20.05 17.60
N ALA A 224 17.33 -20.50 18.11
CA ALA A 224 18.41 -19.60 18.47
C ALA A 224 18.90 -18.78 17.27
N ARG A 225 19.04 -19.41 16.08
CA ARG A 225 19.37 -18.71 14.83
C ARG A 225 18.28 -17.74 14.40
N ASP A 226 17.01 -18.10 14.51
CA ASP A 226 15.90 -17.21 14.15
C ASP A 226 15.85 -15.95 15.03
N VAL A 227 16.09 -16.12 16.33
CA VAL A 227 16.17 -14.99 17.28
C VAL A 227 17.40 -14.13 17.00
N ASP A 228 18.56 -14.73 16.66
CA ASP A 228 19.77 -13.99 16.24
C ASP A 228 19.51 -13.18 14.97
N LEU A 229 18.88 -13.79 13.96
CA LEU A 229 18.48 -13.12 12.71
C LEU A 229 17.53 -11.94 12.98
N TYR A 230 16.49 -12.16 13.77
CA TYR A 230 15.50 -11.12 14.11
C TYR A 230 16.14 -9.91 14.80
N LEU A 231 17.04 -10.16 15.76
CA LEU A 231 17.76 -9.12 16.50
C LEU A 231 18.83 -8.44 15.64
N THR A 232 19.54 -9.20 14.80
CA THR A 232 20.56 -8.68 13.88
C THR A 232 19.96 -7.68 12.90
N VAL A 233 18.81 -8.00 12.29
CA VAL A 233 18.11 -7.08 11.38
C VAL A 233 17.68 -5.83 12.15
N ALA A 234 17.03 -5.98 13.31
CA ALA A 234 16.57 -4.85 14.11
C ALA A 234 17.71 -3.90 14.51
N ARG A 235 18.84 -4.44 14.99
CA ARG A 235 20.03 -3.65 15.36
C ARG A 235 20.68 -2.97 14.17
N SER A 236 20.74 -3.66 13.02
CA SER A 236 21.28 -3.10 11.78
C SER A 236 20.41 -1.99 11.19
N LEU A 237 19.09 -2.07 11.36
CA LEU A 237 18.18 -0.97 10.96
C LEU A 237 18.28 0.23 11.90
N LEU A 238 18.59 0.00 13.18
CA LEU A 238 18.76 1.06 14.18
C LEU A 238 20.13 1.76 14.09
N SER A 239 21.10 1.11 13.44
CA SER A 239 22.48 1.58 13.23
C SER A 239 22.71 2.07 11.79
N GLU A 240 23.71 2.92 11.59
CA GLU A 240 24.14 3.35 10.24
C GLU A 240 24.77 2.19 9.47
N GLU A 241 25.53 1.35 10.16
CA GLU A 241 26.17 0.16 9.60
C GLU A 241 25.47 -1.12 10.06
N SER A 242 25.56 -2.17 9.24
CA SER A 242 25.07 -3.50 9.62
C SER A 242 25.84 -4.00 10.85
N VAL A 243 25.10 -4.46 11.86
CA VAL A 243 25.65 -4.97 13.12
C VAL A 243 25.89 -6.47 12.97
N PRO A 244 27.07 -7.00 13.37
CA PRO A 244 27.34 -8.43 13.27
C PRO A 244 26.37 -9.28 14.11
N SER A 245 25.99 -10.42 13.54
CA SER A 245 25.24 -11.47 14.23
C SER A 245 26.10 -12.17 15.30
N VAL A 246 25.47 -12.77 16.33
CA VAL A 246 26.22 -13.53 17.35
C VAL A 246 26.31 -15.02 17.02
N LEU A 247 25.43 -15.55 16.14
CA LEU A 247 25.38 -16.95 15.72
C LEU A 247 25.65 -17.15 14.21
N GLY A 248 26.14 -16.13 13.50
CA GLY A 248 26.54 -16.22 12.10
C GLY A 248 25.37 -16.21 11.11
N THR A 249 24.35 -15.40 11.37
CA THR A 249 23.19 -15.16 10.48
C THR A 249 23.35 -13.93 9.57
N ASP A 250 24.54 -13.34 9.47
CA ASP A 250 24.78 -12.08 8.72
C ASP A 250 24.32 -12.16 7.25
N LYS A 251 24.65 -13.26 6.57
CA LYS A 251 24.25 -13.49 5.18
C LYS A 251 22.74 -13.62 5.00
N GLU A 252 22.04 -14.13 6.01
CA GLU A 252 20.59 -14.27 6.01
C GLU A 252 19.91 -12.93 6.34
N ALA A 253 20.55 -12.08 7.16
CA ALA A 253 20.04 -10.77 7.54
C ALA A 253 20.15 -9.73 6.41
N GLU A 254 21.23 -9.78 5.62
CA GLU A 254 21.57 -8.75 4.63
C GLU A 254 20.45 -8.44 3.62
N PRO A 255 19.72 -9.43 3.04
CA PRO A 255 18.61 -9.13 2.14
C PRO A 255 17.47 -8.37 2.82
N PHE A 256 17.16 -8.69 4.09
CA PHE A 256 16.11 -8.00 4.84
C PHE A 256 16.52 -6.56 5.18
N ILE A 257 17.78 -6.37 5.60
CA ILE A 257 18.34 -5.05 5.91
C ILE A 257 18.33 -4.19 4.63
N THR A 258 18.80 -4.73 3.52
CA THR A 258 18.85 -4.03 2.22
C THR A 258 17.47 -3.63 1.75
N ARG A 259 16.51 -4.57 1.71
CA ARG A 259 15.13 -4.29 1.26
C ARG A 259 14.42 -3.29 2.17
N ALA A 260 14.57 -3.41 3.49
CA ALA A 260 13.99 -2.47 4.44
C ALA A 260 14.60 -1.07 4.34
N ARG A 261 15.92 -0.94 4.17
CA ARG A 261 16.59 0.36 3.96
C ARG A 261 16.24 1.00 2.61
N ALA A 262 16.11 0.18 1.56
CA ALA A 262 15.68 0.64 0.25
C ALA A 262 14.21 1.08 0.24
N ALA A 263 13.40 0.51 1.13
CA ALA A 263 11.95 0.70 1.20
C ALA A 263 11.25 0.51 -0.16
N SER A 264 11.74 -0.45 -0.95
CA SER A 264 11.27 -0.78 -2.29
C SER A 264 10.53 -2.13 -2.30
N ASP A 265 10.20 -2.63 -3.50
CA ASP A 265 9.71 -4.00 -3.76
C ASP A 265 8.27 -4.31 -3.33
N GLY A 266 7.61 -3.42 -2.59
CA GLY A 266 6.21 -3.61 -2.18
C GLY A 266 6.03 -4.91 -1.39
N LEU A 267 5.02 -5.69 -1.76
CA LEU A 267 4.79 -7.04 -1.22
C LEU A 267 5.80 -8.03 -1.82
N ALA A 268 6.68 -8.57 -0.99
CA ALA A 268 7.65 -9.59 -1.38
C ALA A 268 7.45 -10.88 -0.57
N THR A 269 7.52 -12.02 -1.25
CA THR A 269 7.56 -13.34 -0.61
C THR A 269 8.99 -13.67 -0.20
N VAL A 270 9.21 -13.98 1.07
CA VAL A 270 10.51 -14.32 1.66
C VAL A 270 10.43 -15.60 2.48
N SER A 271 11.54 -16.32 2.60
CA SER A 271 11.66 -17.43 3.54
C SER A 271 12.20 -16.92 4.88
N LEU A 272 11.42 -17.07 5.94
CA LEU A 272 11.77 -16.61 7.29
C LEU A 272 11.06 -17.48 8.34
N PHE A 273 11.75 -17.83 9.42
CA PHE A 273 11.25 -18.69 10.50
C PHE A 273 10.73 -20.06 10.02
N GLY A 274 11.40 -20.61 9.01
CA GLY A 274 11.11 -21.96 8.49
C GLY A 274 9.94 -22.05 7.52
N ARG A 275 9.41 -20.93 7.00
CA ARG A 275 8.39 -20.94 5.94
C ARG A 275 8.47 -19.73 5.01
N SER A 276 7.77 -19.82 3.89
CA SER A 276 7.47 -18.66 3.04
C SER A 276 6.42 -17.76 3.69
N ARG A 277 6.64 -16.44 3.61
CA ARG A 277 5.71 -15.42 4.10
C ARG A 277 5.80 -14.13 3.27
N VAL A 278 4.75 -13.33 3.27
CA VAL A 278 4.72 -12.03 2.60
C VAL A 278 5.09 -10.92 3.57
N ILE A 279 6.05 -10.07 3.18
CA ILE A 279 6.43 -8.83 3.87
C ILE A 279 6.28 -7.66 2.90
N ASP A 280 5.67 -6.58 3.37
CA ASP A 280 5.59 -5.32 2.63
C ASP A 280 6.79 -4.42 2.98
N PHE A 281 7.81 -4.40 2.13
CA PHE A 281 9.00 -3.59 2.34
C PHE A 281 8.79 -2.10 2.01
N SER A 282 7.75 -1.74 1.24
CA SER A 282 7.41 -0.33 0.98
C SER A 282 7.03 0.44 2.24
N GLN A 283 6.58 -0.28 3.28
CA GLN A 283 6.17 0.30 4.55
C GLN A 283 7.33 0.89 5.35
N TYR A 284 8.57 0.46 5.06
CA TYR A 284 9.78 0.94 5.73
C TYR A 284 10.21 2.32 5.25
N ALA A 285 9.55 2.91 4.24
CA ALA A 285 9.82 4.26 3.78
C ALA A 285 9.51 5.27 4.92
N PRO A 286 10.52 5.99 5.44
CA PRO A 286 10.29 7.01 6.46
C PRO A 286 9.32 8.08 5.95
N ARG A 287 8.36 8.45 6.79
CA ARG A 287 7.28 9.38 6.46
C ARG A 287 6.80 10.11 7.70
N GLY A 288 6.20 11.28 7.54
CA GLY A 288 5.88 12.12 8.69
C GLY A 288 7.13 12.76 9.31
N HIS A 289 7.19 12.91 10.63
CA HIS A 289 8.38 13.41 11.31
C HIS A 289 9.57 12.43 11.25
N TYR A 290 9.32 11.15 10.96
CA TYR A 290 10.39 10.16 10.86
C TYR A 290 11.38 10.44 9.73
N ALA A 291 10.95 11.15 8.68
CA ALA A 291 11.79 11.56 7.55
C ALA A 291 12.57 12.87 7.80
N SER A 292 12.63 13.35 9.05
CA SER A 292 13.24 14.66 9.37
C SER A 292 14.73 14.58 9.74
N THR A 293 15.19 13.45 10.29
CA THR A 293 16.55 13.24 10.77
C THR A 293 16.96 11.78 10.61
N PRO A 294 18.24 11.47 10.30
CA PRO A 294 18.71 10.08 10.17
C PRO A 294 18.42 9.21 11.40
N GLU A 295 18.47 9.76 12.61
CA GLU A 295 18.18 9.05 13.86
C GLU A 295 16.73 8.55 13.89
N LEU A 296 15.78 9.40 13.49
CA LEU A 296 14.37 9.04 13.43
C LEU A 296 14.04 8.10 12.26
N GLU A 297 14.77 8.17 11.15
CA GLU A 297 14.64 7.21 10.04
C GLU A 297 15.04 5.80 10.50
N ARG A 298 16.17 5.68 11.21
CA ARG A 298 16.64 4.42 11.80
C ARG A 298 15.70 3.91 12.89
N TRP A 299 15.23 4.79 13.77
CA TRP A 299 14.20 4.48 14.75
C TRP A 299 12.95 3.92 14.08
N PHE A 300 12.47 4.56 13.01
CA PHE A 300 11.29 4.14 12.27
C PHE A 300 11.48 2.74 11.67
N ALA A 301 12.58 2.50 10.94
CA ALA A 301 12.83 1.22 10.29
C ALA A 301 12.94 0.06 11.31
N ALA A 302 13.71 0.26 12.39
CA ALA A 302 13.88 -0.76 13.42
C ALA A 302 12.59 -0.99 14.22
N SER A 303 11.89 0.07 14.62
CA SER A 303 10.63 -0.03 15.35
C SER A 303 9.53 -0.64 14.48
N LEU A 304 9.52 -0.36 13.17
CA LEU A 304 8.59 -0.98 12.24
C LEU A 304 8.89 -2.48 12.08
N TRP A 305 10.15 -2.89 11.99
CA TRP A 305 10.53 -4.31 12.01
C TRP A 305 10.02 -5.00 13.29
N LEU A 306 10.30 -4.39 14.46
CA LEU A 306 9.95 -4.96 15.76
C LEU A 306 8.44 -4.95 16.06
N SER A 307 7.70 -4.03 15.43
CA SER A 307 6.26 -3.92 15.60
C SER A 307 5.47 -4.72 14.58
N ARG A 308 5.92 -4.75 13.32
CA ARG A 308 5.16 -5.32 12.21
C ARG A 308 5.53 -6.77 11.94
N LEU A 309 6.81 -7.14 12.02
CA LEU A 309 7.19 -8.52 11.79
C LEU A 309 6.68 -9.39 12.95
N GLU A 310 5.75 -10.28 12.62
CA GLU A 310 5.02 -11.08 13.58
C GLU A 310 5.42 -12.55 13.58
N MET A 311 5.32 -13.17 14.75
CA MET A 311 5.34 -14.61 14.93
C MET A 311 3.90 -15.11 15.01
N ASN A 312 3.55 -16.05 14.12
CA ASN A 312 2.24 -16.69 14.13
C ASN A 312 2.17 -17.75 15.26
N LEU A 313 1.23 -17.58 16.21
CA LEU A 313 1.09 -18.45 17.38
C LEU A 313 -0.02 -19.48 17.24
N VAL A 314 -1.15 -19.06 16.66
CA VAL A 314 -2.31 -19.92 16.37
C VAL A 314 -2.93 -19.47 15.05
N SER A 315 -2.84 -20.30 14.02
CA SER A 315 -3.23 -19.96 12.64
C SER A 315 -4.74 -19.75 12.46
N ARG A 316 -5.58 -20.51 13.18
CA ARG A 316 -7.05 -20.42 13.07
C ARG A 316 -7.53 -20.52 11.61
N GLY A 317 -8.15 -19.48 11.04
CA GLY A 317 -8.61 -19.48 9.66
C GLY A 317 -7.48 -19.42 8.64
N SER A 318 -6.34 -18.81 9.00
CA SER A 318 -5.14 -18.75 8.16
C SER A 318 -3.94 -18.25 8.96
N ARG A 319 -2.75 -18.81 8.73
CA ARG A 319 -1.49 -18.29 9.28
C ARG A 319 -1.19 -16.89 8.75
N SER A 320 -0.63 -16.04 9.60
CA SER A 320 -0.35 -14.64 9.26
C SER A 320 0.67 -14.50 8.11
N SER A 321 0.50 -13.52 7.23
CA SER A 321 1.38 -13.31 6.08
C SER A 321 1.51 -14.55 5.18
N GLN A 322 0.44 -15.33 5.04
CA GLN A 322 0.41 -16.49 4.14
C GLN A 322 0.55 -16.03 2.67
N PRO A 323 1.54 -16.52 1.91
CA PRO A 323 1.64 -16.24 0.47
C PRO A 323 0.53 -16.89 -0.34
N GLY A 324 0.27 -16.34 -1.53
CA GLY A 324 -0.72 -16.85 -2.47
C GLY A 324 -2.15 -16.42 -2.13
N ALA A 325 -3.12 -16.95 -2.89
CA ALA A 325 -4.53 -16.57 -2.80
C ALA A 325 -5.34 -17.44 -1.82
N THR A 326 -4.75 -18.49 -1.25
CA THR A 326 -5.47 -19.48 -0.44
C THR A 326 -5.12 -19.37 1.05
N PRO A 327 -6.11 -19.23 1.95
CA PRO A 327 -5.92 -19.36 3.39
C PRO A 327 -5.24 -20.68 3.75
N ASN A 328 -4.25 -20.64 4.65
CA ASN A 328 -3.58 -21.85 5.14
C ASN A 328 -3.70 -21.94 6.66
N PRO A 329 -4.56 -22.83 7.21
CA PRO A 329 -4.77 -22.97 8.65
C PRO A 329 -3.70 -23.83 9.35
N GLU A 330 -2.68 -24.33 8.65
CA GLU A 330 -1.59 -25.09 9.25
C GLU A 330 -0.89 -24.27 10.34
N GLU A 331 -0.60 -24.93 11.46
CA GLU A 331 0.10 -24.30 12.56
C GLU A 331 1.58 -24.08 12.22
N THR A 332 2.18 -23.11 12.89
CA THR A 332 3.59 -22.73 12.74
C THR A 332 4.34 -22.94 14.07
N PRO A 333 4.61 -24.19 14.50
CA PRO A 333 5.19 -24.45 15.81
C PRO A 333 6.52 -23.75 16.05
N ARG A 334 7.37 -23.62 15.02
CA ARG A 334 8.66 -22.94 15.10
C ARG A 334 8.48 -21.47 15.52
N GLU A 335 7.62 -20.71 14.84
CA GLU A 335 7.33 -19.31 15.19
C GLU A 335 6.74 -19.16 16.60
N ALA A 336 5.89 -20.10 17.04
CA ALA A 336 5.38 -20.10 18.41
C ALA A 336 6.51 -20.28 19.44
N VAL A 337 7.52 -21.11 19.13
CA VAL A 337 8.70 -21.28 19.98
C VAL A 337 9.65 -20.09 19.86
N ASP A 338 9.80 -19.47 18.70
CA ASP A 338 10.58 -18.23 18.50
C ASP A 338 10.02 -17.10 19.37
N ALA A 339 8.69 -16.95 19.41
CA ALA A 339 8.02 -15.98 20.27
C ALA A 339 8.28 -16.25 21.77
N LEU A 340 8.22 -17.51 22.19
CA LEU A 340 8.56 -17.91 23.56
C LEU A 340 10.05 -17.66 23.88
N ALA A 341 10.95 -17.89 22.92
CA ALA A 341 12.39 -17.67 23.08
C ALA A 341 12.72 -16.18 23.17
N ILE A 342 12.12 -15.32 22.34
CA ILE A 342 12.25 -13.86 22.45
C ILE A 342 11.76 -13.37 23.82
N ALA A 343 10.63 -13.91 24.30
CA ALA A 343 10.09 -13.54 25.60
C ALA A 343 10.98 -14.01 26.77
N ASP A 344 11.45 -15.26 26.74
CA ASP A 344 12.42 -15.80 27.71
C ASP A 344 13.73 -15.01 27.72
N LEU A 345 14.25 -14.69 26.53
CA LEU A 345 15.46 -13.93 26.35
C LEU A 345 15.33 -12.52 26.91
N ALA A 346 14.18 -11.85 26.70
CA ALA A 346 13.92 -10.54 27.27
C ALA A 346 13.86 -10.55 28.82
N GLU A 347 13.27 -11.60 29.41
CA GLU A 347 13.25 -11.80 30.88
C GLU A 347 14.68 -12.03 31.42
N ARG A 348 15.47 -12.87 30.75
CA ARG A 348 16.86 -13.19 31.14
C ARG A 348 17.83 -12.04 30.94
N ALA A 349 17.64 -11.25 29.89
CA ALA A 349 18.42 -10.04 29.62
C ALA A 349 18.03 -8.89 30.58
N GLN A 350 16.98 -9.07 31.39
CA GLN A 350 16.45 -8.09 32.33
C GLN A 350 16.01 -6.78 31.65
N VAL A 351 15.45 -6.88 30.45
CA VAL A 351 15.02 -5.72 29.63
C VAL A 351 13.51 -5.49 29.62
N LEU A 352 12.75 -6.22 30.46
CA LEU A 352 11.30 -6.08 30.54
C LEU A 352 10.85 -4.69 31.00
N GLY A 353 11.71 -3.93 31.69
CA GLY A 353 11.42 -2.55 32.10
C GLY A 353 11.57 -1.56 30.94
N GLU A 354 12.58 -1.73 30.10
CA GLU A 354 12.80 -0.95 28.89
C GLU A 354 11.68 -1.23 27.86
N LEU A 355 11.28 -2.50 27.68
CA LEU A 355 10.12 -2.87 26.87
C LEU A 355 8.85 -2.17 27.33
N ASP A 356 8.58 -2.20 28.64
CA ASP A 356 7.40 -1.55 29.22
C ASP A 356 7.39 -0.04 29.01
N ALA A 357 8.55 0.61 29.10
CA ALA A 357 8.65 2.05 28.92
C ALA A 357 8.24 2.45 27.48
N ILE A 358 8.72 1.71 26.47
CA ILE A 358 8.37 1.95 25.06
C ILE A 358 6.89 1.62 24.82
N GLU A 359 6.41 0.47 25.29
CA GLU A 359 5.01 0.06 25.17
C GLU A 359 4.05 1.06 25.85
N ALA A 360 4.41 1.59 27.03
CA ALA A 360 3.60 2.56 27.74
C ALA A 360 3.44 3.86 26.94
N VAL A 361 4.52 4.38 26.34
CA VAL A 361 4.48 5.55 25.46
C VAL A 361 3.51 5.29 24.31
N TRP A 362 3.71 4.23 23.54
CA TRP A 362 2.85 3.90 22.41
C TRP A 362 1.39 3.68 22.81
N THR A 363 1.15 3.15 24.01
CA THR A 363 -0.21 2.95 24.54
C THR A 363 -0.91 4.28 24.86
N GLN A 364 -0.22 5.22 25.49
CA GLN A 364 -0.77 6.54 25.80
C GLN A 364 -1.02 7.39 24.54
N PHE A 365 -0.22 7.15 23.48
CA PHE A 365 -0.32 7.89 22.23
C PHE A 365 -1.42 7.34 21.31
N ALA A 366 -1.51 6.02 21.09
CA ALA A 366 -2.39 5.45 20.07
C ALA A 366 -3.26 4.26 20.53
N GLY A 367 -3.33 4.01 21.84
CA GLY A 367 -4.20 3.00 22.41
C GLY A 367 -3.57 1.61 22.44
N ARG A 368 -4.40 0.57 22.46
CA ARG A 368 -3.95 -0.82 22.73
C ARG A 368 -3.58 -1.61 21.49
N ARG A 369 -2.75 -2.63 21.68
CA ARG A 369 -2.50 -3.73 20.73
C ARG A 369 -3.51 -4.87 20.93
N GLU A 370 -3.75 -5.67 19.89
CA GLU A 370 -4.63 -6.85 19.94
C GLU A 370 -3.86 -8.19 19.94
N ASP A 371 -2.58 -8.16 19.57
CA ASP A 371 -1.71 -9.31 19.54
C ASP A 371 -1.12 -9.66 20.93
N VAL A 372 -0.45 -10.80 21.03
CA VAL A 372 0.12 -11.29 22.28
C VAL A 372 1.45 -10.58 22.57
N SER A 373 1.48 -9.74 23.60
CA SER A 373 2.70 -9.04 24.05
C SER A 373 3.73 -10.00 24.68
N ILE A 374 4.99 -9.54 24.78
CA ILE A 374 6.06 -10.27 25.47
C ILE A 374 5.69 -10.65 26.91
N ARG A 375 5.05 -9.74 27.67
CA ARG A 375 4.58 -10.05 29.04
C ARG A 375 3.46 -11.08 29.04
N ALA A 376 2.53 -10.99 28.08
CA ALA A 376 1.47 -11.97 27.94
C ALA A 376 2.05 -13.35 27.58
N LEU A 377 3.04 -13.44 26.69
CA LEU A 377 3.75 -14.67 26.38
C LEU A 377 4.40 -15.29 27.62
N LEU A 378 5.10 -14.51 28.44
CA LEU A 378 5.68 -15.01 29.69
C LEU A 378 4.62 -15.53 30.67
N ALA A 379 3.48 -14.84 30.78
CA ALA A 379 2.37 -15.26 31.61
C ALA A 379 1.74 -16.56 31.09
N LEU A 380 1.47 -16.65 29.78
CA LEU A 380 0.93 -17.84 29.13
C LEU A 380 1.89 -19.02 29.26
N ARG A 381 3.20 -18.81 29.11
CA ARG A 381 4.24 -19.83 29.30
C ARG A 381 4.18 -20.44 30.70
N ARG A 382 4.07 -19.60 31.73
CA ARG A 382 3.93 -20.03 33.14
C ARG A 382 2.62 -20.78 33.37
N GLN A 383 1.51 -20.26 32.88
CA GLN A 383 0.18 -20.89 33.02
C GLN A 383 0.12 -22.25 32.33
N ALA A 384 0.74 -22.38 31.15
CA ALA A 384 0.79 -23.61 30.38
C ALA A 384 1.83 -24.64 30.91
N GLY A 385 2.61 -24.29 31.94
CA GLY A 385 3.67 -25.15 32.46
C GLY A 385 4.75 -25.49 31.42
N ILE A 386 5.10 -24.52 30.59
CA ILE A 386 6.14 -24.69 29.55
C ILE A 386 7.52 -24.42 30.19
N GLY A 387 8.31 -25.50 30.34
CA GLY A 387 9.66 -25.48 30.89
C GLY A 387 10.74 -25.08 29.87
N ALA A 388 11.82 -25.86 29.80
CA ALA A 388 12.89 -25.65 28.82
C ALA A 388 12.36 -25.75 27.38
N LEU A 389 12.70 -24.79 26.53
CA LEU A 389 12.18 -24.70 25.15
C LEU A 389 12.83 -25.74 24.21
N THR A 390 13.94 -26.36 24.62
CA THR A 390 14.53 -27.52 23.96
C THR A 390 13.68 -28.78 24.07
N VAL A 391 12.71 -28.81 25.00
CA VAL A 391 11.76 -29.90 25.12
C VAL A 391 10.62 -29.69 24.11
N PRO A 392 10.35 -30.67 23.21
CA PRO A 392 9.25 -30.59 22.25
C PRO A 392 7.88 -30.42 22.93
N GLY A 393 6.90 -29.87 22.22
CA GLY A 393 5.52 -29.71 22.71
C GLY A 393 5.18 -28.32 23.25
N SER A 394 6.12 -27.37 23.21
CA SER A 394 5.92 -26.00 23.72
C SER A 394 4.88 -25.22 22.92
N ALA A 395 4.87 -25.38 21.59
CA ALA A 395 3.91 -24.72 20.71
C ALA A 395 2.47 -25.20 20.94
N GLU A 396 2.27 -26.51 21.08
CA GLU A 396 0.96 -27.13 21.32
C GLU A 396 0.38 -26.70 22.67
N LYS A 397 1.23 -26.64 23.71
CA LYS A 397 0.85 -26.11 25.03
C LYS A 397 0.48 -24.63 24.97
N LEU A 398 1.26 -23.83 24.24
CA LEU A 398 0.96 -22.40 24.07
C LEU A 398 -0.37 -22.20 23.34
N LYS A 399 -0.58 -22.92 22.23
CA LYS A 399 -1.84 -22.92 21.48
C LYS A 399 -3.03 -23.29 22.36
N ALA A 400 -2.91 -24.37 23.13
CA ALA A 400 -3.96 -24.81 24.04
C ALA A 400 -4.29 -23.74 25.10
N GLN A 401 -3.27 -23.07 25.62
CA GLN A 401 -3.43 -22.01 26.61
C GLN A 401 -4.03 -20.71 26.02
N ILE A 402 -3.69 -20.38 24.77
CA ILE A 402 -4.28 -19.23 24.06
C ILE A 402 -5.77 -19.48 23.79
N GLY A 403 -6.12 -20.68 23.30
CA GLY A 403 -7.49 -21.04 22.97
C GLY A 403 -8.16 -20.01 22.05
N SER A 404 -9.29 -19.45 22.50
CA SER A 404 -10.04 -18.39 21.80
C SER A 404 -9.66 -16.97 22.22
N GLY A 405 -8.69 -16.79 23.14
CA GLY A 405 -8.20 -15.47 23.55
C GLY A 405 -7.42 -14.74 22.44
N PHE A 406 -7.13 -13.44 22.62
CA PHE A 406 -6.41 -12.63 21.62
C PHE A 406 -7.08 -12.63 20.23
N GLN A 407 -8.36 -12.29 20.21
CA GLN A 407 -9.10 -12.06 18.97
C GLN A 407 -8.66 -10.75 18.34
N ARG A 408 -8.24 -10.82 17.08
CA ARG A 408 -7.92 -9.64 16.28
C ARG A 408 -9.15 -9.22 15.48
N THR A 409 -9.36 -7.92 15.38
CA THR A 409 -10.47 -7.31 14.63
C THR A 409 -10.03 -6.75 13.29
N THR A 410 -8.73 -6.47 13.13
CA THR A 410 -8.18 -5.76 11.98
C THR A 410 -6.98 -6.50 11.38
N ARG A 411 -7.00 -6.68 10.06
CA ARG A 411 -5.85 -7.18 9.28
C ARG A 411 -4.80 -6.08 9.19
N MET A 412 -3.65 -6.26 9.81
CA MET A 412 -2.50 -5.34 9.71
C MET A 412 -1.34 -5.93 8.89
N HIS A 413 -1.60 -7.10 8.29
CA HIS A 413 -0.67 -7.92 7.56
C HIS A 413 -1.36 -8.42 6.29
N TYR A 414 -0.58 -8.75 5.27
CA TYR A 414 -1.10 -9.42 4.09
C TYR A 414 -1.77 -10.73 4.50
N MET A 415 -2.98 -10.96 4.00
CA MET A 415 -3.74 -12.19 4.24
C MET A 415 -4.51 -12.53 2.96
N PRO A 416 -4.52 -13.80 2.55
CA PRO A 416 -5.38 -14.26 1.46
C PRO A 416 -6.87 -14.06 1.78
N GLN A 417 -7.69 -13.97 0.73
CA GLN A 417 -9.14 -13.85 0.86
C GLN A 417 -9.76 -15.00 1.67
N GLY A 418 -10.70 -14.67 2.55
CA GLY A 418 -11.35 -15.66 3.42
C GLY A 418 -10.57 -16.04 4.68
N SER A 419 -9.54 -15.28 5.04
CA SER A 419 -8.74 -15.50 6.26
C SER A 419 -9.49 -15.10 7.55
N THR A 420 -10.57 -15.81 7.88
CA THR A 420 -11.39 -15.58 9.06
C THR A 420 -11.67 -16.89 9.82
N PRO A 421 -11.57 -16.92 11.17
CA PRO A 421 -11.11 -15.83 12.04
C PRO A 421 -9.60 -15.60 11.95
N LEU A 422 -9.17 -14.36 12.23
CA LEU A 422 -7.77 -13.94 12.15
C LEU A 422 -6.87 -14.67 13.16
N PRO A 423 -5.60 -14.96 12.81
CA PRO A 423 -4.67 -15.70 13.66
C PRO A 423 -4.29 -14.92 14.93
N ALA A 424 -3.93 -15.66 15.99
CA ALA A 424 -3.24 -15.07 17.12
C ALA A 424 -1.75 -14.96 16.78
N ILE A 425 -1.19 -13.75 16.92
CA ILE A 425 0.21 -13.45 16.60
C ILE A 425 0.91 -12.81 17.81
N ALA A 426 2.23 -12.70 17.76
CA ALA A 426 3.03 -11.88 18.68
C ALA A 426 4.03 -11.03 17.91
N THR A 427 4.24 -9.81 18.37
CA THR A 427 5.36 -8.95 17.97
C THR A 427 6.06 -8.38 19.20
N MET A 428 7.23 -7.74 19.05
CA MET A 428 7.88 -7.09 20.18
C MET A 428 7.09 -5.84 20.61
N PHE A 429 6.79 -4.93 19.66
CA PHE A 429 6.03 -3.69 19.90
C PHE A 429 4.72 -3.65 19.09
N GLY A 430 3.64 -4.25 19.60
CA GLY A 430 2.41 -4.47 18.81
C GLY A 430 1.81 -3.20 18.21
N PRO A 431 1.47 -3.19 16.91
CA PRO A 431 0.85 -2.04 16.26
C PRO A 431 -0.50 -1.79 16.91
N ARG A 432 -0.85 -0.51 17.05
CA ARG A 432 -2.07 -0.11 17.76
C ARG A 432 -3.27 -0.17 16.83
N VAL A 433 -4.31 -0.85 17.26
CA VAL A 433 -5.54 -0.99 16.46
C VAL A 433 -6.45 0.19 16.80
N VAL A 434 -6.26 1.27 16.07
CA VAL A 434 -7.09 2.49 16.18
C VAL A 434 -8.48 2.25 15.58
N VAL A 435 -9.50 2.88 16.18
CA VAL A 435 -10.91 2.61 15.83
C VAL A 435 -11.26 2.90 14.36
N ASP A 436 -10.63 3.91 13.76
CA ASP A 436 -10.80 4.24 12.35
C ASP A 436 -10.22 3.17 11.40
N ALA A 437 -9.14 2.49 11.81
CA ALA A 437 -8.59 1.37 11.03
C ALA A 437 -9.59 0.19 11.04
N GLN A 438 -10.15 -0.13 12.20
CA GLN A 438 -11.20 -1.16 12.32
C GLN A 438 -12.43 -0.79 11.47
N ALA A 439 -12.93 0.44 11.60
CA ALA A 439 -14.08 0.91 10.84
C ALA A 439 -13.83 0.88 9.32
N GLY A 440 -12.61 1.21 8.88
CA GLY A 440 -12.21 1.16 7.46
C GLY A 440 -12.28 -0.25 6.85
N THR A 441 -11.98 -1.30 7.62
CA THR A 441 -12.06 -2.69 7.11
C THR A 441 -13.48 -3.14 6.74
N GLU A 442 -14.52 -2.47 7.26
CA GLU A 442 -15.91 -2.75 6.90
C GLU A 442 -16.28 -2.26 5.50
N LEU A 443 -15.44 -1.42 4.89
CA LEU A 443 -15.79 -0.66 3.69
C LEU A 443 -15.14 -1.20 2.41
N VAL A 444 -14.36 -2.27 2.52
CA VAL A 444 -13.61 -2.86 1.42
C VAL A 444 -14.04 -4.30 1.17
N HIS A 445 -13.52 -4.88 0.10
CA HIS A 445 -13.69 -6.28 -0.33
C HIS A 445 -13.54 -7.25 0.86
N ALA A 446 -14.21 -8.41 0.86
CA ALA A 446 -14.55 -9.20 2.05
C ALA A 446 -15.72 -8.68 2.92
N GLN A 447 -16.00 -7.37 2.96
CA GLN A 447 -17.19 -6.82 3.63
C GLN A 447 -18.13 -6.08 2.68
N VAL A 448 -17.61 -5.56 1.57
CA VAL A 448 -18.38 -5.00 0.45
C VAL A 448 -17.82 -5.59 -0.83
N ASP A 449 -18.56 -6.53 -1.41
CA ASP A 449 -18.09 -7.29 -2.57
C ASP A 449 -17.67 -6.39 -3.76
N GLY A 450 -16.56 -6.76 -4.41
CA GLY A 450 -15.95 -6.01 -5.51
C GLY A 450 -15.49 -4.57 -5.23
N ARG A 451 -15.38 -4.14 -3.96
CA ARG A 451 -14.89 -2.78 -3.60
C ARG A 451 -13.49 -2.80 -3.00
N ASP A 452 -12.48 -2.58 -3.82
CA ASP A 452 -11.08 -2.75 -3.37
C ASP A 452 -10.54 -1.57 -2.57
N MET A 453 -11.07 -0.36 -2.79
CA MET A 453 -10.55 0.87 -2.20
C MET A 453 -11.64 1.80 -1.64
N PRO A 454 -11.47 2.35 -0.42
CA PRO A 454 -12.31 3.41 0.10
C PRO A 454 -11.85 4.79 -0.39
N SER A 455 -12.72 5.79 -0.25
CA SER A 455 -12.42 7.20 -0.51
C SER A 455 -12.45 8.02 0.79
N PHE A 456 -11.99 9.28 0.75
CA PHE A 456 -12.16 10.15 1.93
C PHE A 456 -13.63 10.49 2.21
N ALA A 457 -14.53 10.40 1.22
CA ALA A 457 -15.95 10.64 1.48
C ALA A 457 -16.52 9.62 2.47
N ASP A 458 -16.01 8.38 2.45
CA ASP A 458 -16.31 7.36 3.46
C ASP A 458 -15.90 7.80 4.87
N VAL A 459 -14.65 8.27 5.00
CA VAL A 459 -14.09 8.73 6.29
C VAL A 459 -14.88 9.94 6.80
N ALA A 460 -15.17 10.92 5.93
CA ALA A 460 -15.99 12.08 6.28
C ALA A 460 -17.37 11.67 6.79
N PHE A 461 -18.02 10.69 6.14
CA PHE A 461 -19.29 10.16 6.58
C PHE A 461 -19.21 9.51 7.97
N MET A 462 -18.19 8.66 8.21
CA MET A 462 -17.97 8.01 9.50
C MET A 462 -17.64 9.00 10.62
N LEU A 463 -17.01 10.15 10.28
CA LEU A 463 -16.76 11.26 11.21
C LEU A 463 -17.98 12.17 11.42
N GLY A 464 -19.14 11.86 10.85
CA GLY A 464 -20.41 12.55 11.08
C GLY A 464 -20.77 13.64 10.07
N HIS A 465 -20.11 13.70 8.91
CA HIS A 465 -20.46 14.65 7.85
C HIS A 465 -21.43 14.04 6.83
N ASP A 466 -22.75 14.18 7.06
CA ASP A 466 -23.78 13.67 6.12
C ASP A 466 -23.68 14.27 4.71
N ARG A 467 -23.06 15.45 4.58
CA ARG A 467 -22.76 16.07 3.30
C ARG A 467 -21.95 15.15 2.38
N ALA A 468 -21.18 14.21 2.96
CA ALA A 468 -20.39 13.22 2.24
C ALA A 468 -21.19 12.37 1.24
N ASN A 469 -22.48 12.12 1.51
CA ASN A 469 -23.37 11.35 0.64
C ASN A 469 -23.47 11.91 -0.79
N THR A 470 -23.21 13.21 -0.98
CA THR A 470 -23.20 13.83 -2.31
C THR A 470 -22.08 13.25 -3.18
N TRP A 471 -20.92 12.94 -2.61
CA TRP A 471 -19.77 12.37 -3.34
C TRP A 471 -19.79 10.84 -3.35
N LEU A 472 -20.46 10.21 -2.38
CA LEU A 472 -20.66 8.76 -2.32
C LEU A 472 -21.79 8.25 -3.22
N ALA A 473 -22.58 9.12 -3.87
CA ALA A 473 -23.77 8.73 -4.61
C ALA A 473 -23.54 7.64 -5.68
N LYS A 474 -22.39 7.69 -6.38
CA LYS A 474 -22.03 6.67 -7.38
C LYS A 474 -21.66 5.34 -6.72
N ASP A 475 -20.87 5.38 -5.65
CA ASP A 475 -20.44 4.19 -4.92
C ASP A 475 -21.63 3.49 -4.24
N LEU A 476 -22.54 4.25 -3.63
CA LEU A 476 -23.76 3.72 -3.01
C LEU A 476 -24.69 3.05 -4.03
N ALA A 477 -24.73 3.56 -5.27
CA ALA A 477 -25.50 2.94 -6.34
C ALA A 477 -24.82 1.67 -6.89
N ARG A 478 -23.48 1.62 -6.88
CA ARG A 478 -22.68 0.48 -7.36
C ARG A 478 -22.60 -0.65 -6.34
N PHE A 479 -22.54 -0.33 -5.04
CA PHE A 479 -22.31 -1.28 -3.95
C PHE A 479 -23.48 -1.24 -2.96
N PRO A 480 -24.49 -2.12 -3.10
CA PRO A 480 -25.73 -2.06 -2.31
C PRO A 480 -25.50 -2.17 -0.79
N GLU A 481 -24.47 -2.90 -0.35
CA GLU A 481 -24.17 -3.11 1.07
C GLU A 481 -23.46 -1.92 1.74
N LEU A 482 -22.85 -1.03 0.95
CA LEU A 482 -21.96 0.04 1.44
C LEU A 482 -22.65 0.96 2.45
N GLY A 483 -23.94 1.29 2.24
CA GLY A 483 -24.68 2.18 3.14
C GLY A 483 -24.77 1.63 4.57
N ALA A 484 -25.06 0.34 4.74
CA ALA A 484 -25.14 -0.29 6.05
C ALA A 484 -23.75 -0.38 6.72
N LYS A 485 -22.70 -0.65 5.93
CA LYS A 485 -21.32 -0.72 6.42
C LYS A 485 -20.78 0.64 6.87
N LEU A 486 -21.13 1.71 6.16
CA LEU A 486 -20.80 3.09 6.54
C LEU A 486 -21.41 3.48 7.90
N GLU A 487 -22.68 3.15 8.13
CA GLU A 487 -23.33 3.41 9.43
C GLU A 487 -22.72 2.57 10.55
N LYS A 488 -22.36 1.31 10.28
CA LYS A 488 -21.62 0.47 11.23
C LYS A 488 -20.28 1.11 11.60
N GLY A 489 -19.49 1.56 10.62
CA GLY A 489 -18.22 2.25 10.84
C GLY A 489 -18.38 3.54 11.65
N ARG A 490 -19.39 4.36 11.33
CA ARG A 490 -19.76 5.55 12.10
C ARG A 490 -20.08 5.22 13.56
N ALA A 491 -20.87 4.16 13.80
CA ALA A 491 -21.24 3.74 15.14
C ALA A 491 -20.03 3.27 15.96
N LEU A 492 -19.09 2.55 15.35
CA LEU A 492 -17.83 2.15 15.99
C LEU A 492 -17.02 3.37 16.45
N ILE A 493 -16.83 4.36 15.58
CA ILE A 493 -16.11 5.60 15.93
C ILE A 493 -16.88 6.39 17.00
N ALA A 494 -18.21 6.43 16.93
CA ALA A 494 -19.04 7.13 17.91
C ALA A 494 -18.92 6.55 19.32
N ALA A 495 -18.86 5.22 19.44
CA ALA A 495 -18.83 4.49 20.69
C ALA A 495 -17.45 4.42 21.37
N ALA A 496 -16.36 4.70 20.64
CA ALA A 496 -15.01 4.60 21.17
C ALA A 496 -14.73 5.65 22.27
N PRO A 497 -14.28 5.25 23.47
CA PRO A 497 -13.88 6.18 24.52
C PRO A 497 -12.52 6.83 24.19
N PRO A 498 -12.29 8.10 24.57
CA PRO A 498 -11.01 8.77 24.38
C PRO A 498 -10.00 8.34 25.47
N THR A 499 -9.39 7.18 25.31
CA THR A 499 -8.45 6.60 26.29
C THR A 499 -7.00 7.01 26.10
N ASP A 500 -6.67 7.63 24.97
CA ASP A 500 -5.32 7.96 24.51
C ASP A 500 -5.35 9.25 23.67
N MET A 501 -4.18 9.78 23.32
CA MET A 501 -4.06 11.04 22.58
C MET A 501 -4.69 10.96 21.18
N TYR A 502 -4.54 9.83 20.49
CA TYR A 502 -5.12 9.60 19.17
C TYR A 502 -6.64 9.68 19.19
N SER A 503 -7.29 8.92 20.07
CA SER A 503 -8.76 8.88 20.21
C SER A 503 -9.34 10.20 20.68
N ALA A 504 -8.65 10.93 21.57
CA ALA A 504 -9.04 12.28 21.97
C ALA A 504 -9.01 13.27 20.79
N TRP A 505 -7.97 13.23 19.97
CA TRP A 505 -7.86 14.11 18.80
C TRP A 505 -8.85 13.71 17.70
N LEU A 506 -9.04 12.42 17.42
CA LEU A 506 -10.08 11.93 16.50
C LEU A 506 -11.47 12.42 16.93
N GLY A 507 -11.77 12.41 18.24
CA GLY A 507 -13.00 12.97 18.79
C GLY A 507 -13.16 14.48 18.53
N ALA A 508 -12.07 15.26 18.62
CA ALA A 508 -12.10 16.68 18.28
C ALA A 508 -12.37 16.92 16.78
N ILE A 509 -11.80 16.08 15.90
CA ILE A 509 -12.04 16.13 14.45
C ILE A 509 -13.50 15.81 14.14
N ARG A 510 -14.06 14.76 14.75
CA ARG A 510 -15.49 14.41 14.65
C ARG A 510 -16.41 15.57 15.05
N GLY A 511 -15.97 16.39 16.01
CA GLY A 511 -16.67 17.60 16.42
C GLY A 511 -16.97 18.58 15.27
N LEU A 512 -16.17 18.60 14.20
CA LEU A 512 -16.38 19.42 13.01
C LEU A 512 -17.67 19.06 12.23
N GLY A 513 -18.16 17.83 12.37
CA GLY A 513 -19.41 17.35 11.78
C GLY A 513 -20.67 17.83 12.52
N SER A 514 -20.53 18.44 13.69
CA SER A 514 -21.67 18.87 14.52
C SER A 514 -22.47 19.98 13.85
N ILE A 515 -23.80 19.89 13.93
CA ILE A 515 -24.70 20.93 13.43
C ILE A 515 -24.60 22.16 14.36
N PRO A 516 -24.27 23.36 13.82
CA PRO A 516 -24.19 24.57 14.65
C PRO A 516 -25.56 24.97 15.23
N PRO A 517 -25.60 25.60 16.42
CA PRO A 517 -26.85 26.04 17.05
C PRO A 517 -27.55 27.15 16.24
N ALA A 518 -28.80 27.48 16.59
CA ALA A 518 -29.61 28.44 15.81
C ALA A 518 -28.97 29.84 15.65
N ASN A 519 -28.20 30.28 16.66
CA ASN A 519 -27.57 31.60 16.74
C ASN A 519 -26.17 31.63 16.09
N VAL A 520 -26.12 31.36 14.80
CA VAL A 520 -24.89 31.44 13.98
C VAL A 520 -25.06 32.36 12.76
N PRO A 521 -23.97 32.90 12.19
CA PRO A 521 -24.02 33.64 10.93
C PRO A 521 -24.73 32.88 9.81
N SER A 522 -25.41 33.59 8.92
CA SER A 522 -26.23 32.99 7.86
C SER A 522 -25.44 32.09 6.90
N PHE A 523 -24.14 32.37 6.67
CA PHE A 523 -23.30 31.54 5.82
C PHE A 523 -23.07 30.13 6.40
N MET A 524 -23.06 29.98 7.74
CA MET A 524 -22.83 28.68 8.39
C MET A 524 -23.99 27.70 8.22
N LYS A 525 -25.15 28.19 7.77
CA LYS A 525 -26.34 27.39 7.48
C LYS A 525 -26.37 26.89 6.02
N THR A 526 -25.36 27.23 5.23
CA THR A 526 -25.30 26.87 3.80
C THR A 526 -24.55 25.57 3.59
N ASP A 527 -24.88 24.90 2.48
CA ASP A 527 -24.15 23.73 2.01
C ASP A 527 -22.67 24.03 1.71
N ALA A 528 -22.36 25.21 1.18
CA ALA A 528 -20.97 25.61 0.93
C ALA A 528 -20.13 25.63 2.22
N PHE A 529 -20.71 26.00 3.36
CA PHE A 529 -20.01 25.93 4.64
C PHE A 529 -19.86 24.49 5.15
N ARG A 530 -20.84 23.62 4.89
CA ARG A 530 -20.70 22.17 5.18
C ARG A 530 -19.57 21.56 4.37
N ASP A 531 -19.42 21.95 3.10
CA ASP A 531 -18.29 21.54 2.25
C ASP A 531 -16.96 22.06 2.81
N LEU A 532 -16.90 23.31 3.29
CA LEU A 532 -15.72 23.84 3.98
C LEU A 532 -15.37 23.06 5.26
N ARG A 533 -16.37 22.58 6.01
CA ARG A 533 -16.15 21.75 7.20
C ARG A 533 -15.60 20.36 6.85
N VAL A 534 -16.06 19.77 5.75
CA VAL A 534 -15.46 18.52 5.23
C VAL A 534 -13.99 18.75 4.88
N ASN A 535 -13.66 19.86 4.20
CA ASN A 535 -12.26 20.22 3.91
C ASN A 535 -11.39 20.30 5.19
N GLY A 536 -11.89 20.94 6.25
CA GLY A 536 -11.20 20.98 7.54
C GLY A 536 -11.01 19.60 8.17
N ALA A 537 -12.01 18.72 8.08
CA ALA A 537 -11.93 17.35 8.58
C ALA A 537 -10.91 16.51 7.79
N VAL A 538 -10.83 16.68 6.47
CA VAL A 538 -9.80 16.05 5.61
C VAL A 538 -8.41 16.43 6.08
N ALA A 539 -8.16 17.72 6.20
CA ALA A 539 -6.85 18.24 6.60
C ALA A 539 -6.46 17.73 8.01
N ALA A 540 -7.40 17.75 8.96
CA ALA A 540 -7.13 17.35 10.34
C ALA A 540 -6.95 15.82 10.48
N TYR A 541 -7.71 15.02 9.75
CA TYR A 541 -7.53 13.56 9.74
C TYR A 541 -6.19 13.16 9.13
N GLY A 542 -5.78 13.82 8.03
CA GLY A 542 -4.46 13.63 7.45
C GLY A 542 -3.33 13.96 8.44
N GLN A 543 -3.47 15.06 9.18
CA GLN A 543 -2.53 15.46 10.25
C GLN A 543 -2.48 14.45 11.41
N LEU A 544 -3.62 13.86 11.79
CA LEU A 544 -3.68 12.79 12.77
C LEU A 544 -2.89 11.57 12.26
N ARG A 545 -3.19 11.06 11.06
CA ARG A 545 -2.49 9.89 10.50
C ARG A 545 -0.99 10.14 10.30
N HIS A 546 -0.60 11.38 9.97
CA HIS A 546 0.80 11.78 9.84
C HIS A 546 1.60 11.58 11.14
N ASN A 547 1.08 12.05 12.28
CA ASN A 547 1.80 11.97 13.55
C ASN A 547 1.95 10.53 14.04
N TYR A 548 0.95 9.67 13.80
CA TYR A 548 0.91 8.33 14.38
C TYR A 548 1.28 7.23 13.37
N VAL A 549 1.95 7.57 12.27
CA VAL A 549 2.13 6.69 11.12
C VAL A 549 2.92 5.40 11.40
N LEU A 550 3.82 5.41 12.40
CA LEU A 550 4.54 4.21 12.88
C LEU A 550 3.68 3.35 13.81
N VAL A 551 2.92 4.00 14.68
CA VAL A 551 2.30 3.36 15.86
C VAL A 551 0.87 2.89 15.57
N ALA A 552 0.09 3.68 14.83
CA ALA A 552 -1.27 3.33 14.45
C ALA A 552 -1.25 2.38 13.25
N GLY A 553 -1.75 1.15 13.47
CA GLY A 553 -1.78 0.10 12.47
C GLY A 553 -2.48 0.55 11.18
N GLN A 554 -1.87 0.21 10.05
CA GLN A 554 -2.48 0.38 8.73
C GLN A 554 -3.20 -0.91 8.35
N PRO A 555 -4.51 -0.85 8.00
CA PRO A 555 -5.23 -2.05 7.58
C PRO A 555 -4.85 -2.47 6.16
N TYR A 556 -4.91 -3.78 5.88
CA TYR A 556 -4.84 -4.37 4.54
C TYR A 556 -6.20 -4.85 4.06
N SER A 557 -6.44 -4.74 2.75
CA SER A 557 -7.44 -5.55 2.05
C SER A 557 -6.99 -7.01 1.99
N GLU A 558 -7.93 -7.90 1.68
CA GLU A 558 -7.56 -9.29 1.35
C GLU A 558 -6.86 -9.33 -0.02
N GLY A 559 -5.89 -10.24 -0.17
CA GLY A 559 -5.18 -10.48 -1.43
C GLY A 559 -5.66 -11.75 -2.14
N GLY A 560 -5.50 -11.79 -3.47
CA GLY A 560 -5.81 -12.95 -4.31
C GLY A 560 -6.29 -12.54 -5.70
N CYS A 561 -6.28 -13.49 -6.65
CA CYS A 561 -6.95 -13.36 -7.94
C CYS A 561 -8.25 -14.16 -7.89
N GLU A 562 -9.33 -13.60 -8.43
CA GLU A 562 -10.64 -14.26 -8.48
C GLU A 562 -10.97 -14.67 -9.91
N VAL A 563 -11.40 -15.91 -10.11
CA VAL A 563 -12.17 -16.31 -11.29
C VAL A 563 -13.64 -16.02 -10.96
N PRO A 564 -14.27 -15.04 -11.61
CA PRO A 564 -15.56 -14.50 -11.15
C PRO A 564 -16.72 -15.51 -11.26
N ASP A 565 -16.63 -16.45 -12.21
CA ASP A 565 -17.58 -17.56 -12.36
C ASP A 565 -17.00 -18.68 -13.24
N GLY A 566 -17.65 -19.84 -13.29
CA GLY A 566 -17.25 -20.99 -14.11
C GLY A 566 -18.41 -21.69 -14.81
N TRP A 567 -18.09 -22.49 -15.82
CA TRP A 567 -19.01 -23.43 -16.46
C TRP A 567 -18.24 -24.59 -17.09
N VAL A 568 -18.71 -25.82 -16.89
CA VAL A 568 -18.10 -27.03 -17.48
C VAL A 568 -18.97 -27.53 -18.63
N GLU A 569 -18.37 -27.73 -19.81
CA GLU A 569 -19.08 -28.26 -20.96
C GLU A 569 -19.85 -29.53 -20.59
N PRO A 570 -21.16 -29.65 -20.90
CA PRO A 570 -22.01 -30.74 -20.41
C PRO A 570 -21.79 -32.05 -21.17
N ALA A 571 -20.53 -32.39 -21.44
CA ALA A 571 -20.07 -33.63 -22.03
C ALA A 571 -19.90 -34.72 -20.94
N VAL A 572 -20.93 -34.90 -20.09
CA VAL A 572 -20.90 -35.83 -18.94
C VAL A 572 -20.43 -37.23 -19.37
N GLU A 573 -20.95 -37.75 -20.48
CA GLU A 573 -20.53 -39.06 -20.99
C GLU A 573 -19.03 -39.06 -21.37
N VAL A 574 -18.49 -37.98 -21.93
CA VAL A 574 -17.05 -37.90 -22.25
C VAL A 574 -16.23 -38.03 -20.98
N TYR A 575 -16.55 -37.25 -19.94
CA TYR A 575 -15.82 -37.31 -18.66
C TYR A 575 -15.92 -38.68 -18.01
N GLU A 576 -17.12 -39.28 -17.96
CA GLU A 576 -17.31 -40.62 -17.41
C GLU A 576 -16.54 -41.69 -18.19
N ARG A 577 -16.50 -41.60 -19.52
CA ARG A 577 -15.74 -42.53 -20.37
C ARG A 577 -14.23 -42.33 -20.22
N LEU A 578 -13.77 -41.09 -20.04
CA LEU A 578 -12.37 -40.78 -19.75
C LEU A 578 -11.96 -41.25 -18.35
N ALA A 579 -12.85 -41.20 -17.36
CA ALA A 579 -12.62 -41.84 -16.06
C ALA A 579 -12.45 -43.37 -16.20
N VAL A 580 -13.27 -44.02 -17.03
CA VAL A 580 -13.10 -45.45 -17.36
C VAL A 580 -11.78 -45.72 -18.08
N TYR A 581 -11.39 -44.85 -19.02
CA TYR A 581 -10.08 -44.92 -19.68
C TYR A 581 -8.93 -44.81 -18.66
N ALA A 582 -9.02 -43.86 -17.73
CA ALA A 582 -8.03 -43.65 -16.69
C ALA A 582 -7.90 -44.87 -15.77
N LYS A 583 -9.03 -45.44 -15.33
CA LYS A 583 -9.07 -46.69 -14.56
C LYS A 583 -8.43 -47.86 -15.30
N ARG A 584 -8.65 -47.98 -16.62
CA ARG A 584 -7.95 -48.97 -17.46
C ARG A 584 -6.45 -48.68 -17.55
N GLY A 585 -6.05 -47.41 -17.59
CA GLY A 585 -4.66 -46.98 -17.53
C GLY A 585 -3.96 -47.46 -16.26
N VAL A 586 -4.59 -47.32 -15.09
CA VAL A 586 -4.08 -47.87 -13.82
C VAL A 586 -3.84 -49.38 -13.91
N GLU A 587 -4.81 -50.14 -14.41
CA GLU A 587 -4.68 -51.60 -14.56
C GLU A 587 -3.64 -52.00 -15.62
N ALA A 588 -3.54 -51.22 -16.71
CA ALA A 588 -2.52 -51.42 -17.72
C ALA A 588 -1.11 -51.20 -17.16
N MET A 589 -0.89 -50.13 -16.37
CA MET A 589 0.39 -49.86 -15.72
C MET A 589 0.79 -50.99 -14.77
N LYS A 590 -0.16 -51.51 -13.98
CA LYS A 590 0.08 -52.70 -13.15
C LYS A 590 0.50 -53.92 -13.99
N THR A 591 -0.13 -54.12 -15.14
CA THR A 591 0.10 -55.28 -16.01
C THR A 591 1.46 -55.22 -16.71
N VAL A 592 1.86 -54.05 -17.20
CA VAL A 592 3.13 -53.88 -17.95
C VAL A 592 4.33 -53.53 -17.07
N GLY A 593 4.14 -53.36 -15.76
CA GLY A 593 5.18 -52.90 -14.84
C GLY A 593 5.54 -51.42 -15.03
N GLY A 594 4.54 -50.58 -15.30
CA GLY A 594 4.68 -49.12 -15.43
C GLY A 594 5.11 -48.46 -14.11
N SER A 595 5.62 -47.23 -14.20
CA SER A 595 6.08 -46.48 -13.03
C SER A 595 4.93 -46.10 -12.09
N GLU A 596 5.27 -45.87 -10.82
CA GLU A 596 4.33 -45.32 -9.84
C GLU A 596 3.78 -43.96 -10.30
N GLU A 597 4.61 -43.16 -10.96
CA GLU A 597 4.23 -41.86 -11.52
C GLU A 597 3.15 -41.97 -12.60
N SER A 598 3.30 -42.90 -13.55
CA SER A 598 2.27 -43.16 -14.57
C SER A 598 0.97 -43.67 -13.96
N THR A 599 1.06 -44.49 -12.90
CA THR A 599 -0.10 -44.98 -12.15
C THR A 599 -0.81 -43.84 -11.40
N ALA A 600 -0.03 -42.96 -10.77
CA ALA A 600 -0.52 -41.79 -10.06
C ALA A 600 -1.21 -40.81 -11.02
N TYR A 601 -0.63 -40.59 -12.21
CA TYR A 601 -1.26 -39.80 -13.27
C TYR A 601 -2.66 -40.30 -13.62
N PHE A 602 -2.81 -41.59 -13.95
CA PHE A 602 -4.13 -42.13 -14.28
C PHE A 602 -5.12 -42.06 -13.10
N THR A 603 -4.64 -42.16 -11.86
CA THR A 603 -5.48 -41.98 -10.66
C THR A 603 -5.98 -40.54 -10.51
N ARG A 604 -5.09 -39.55 -10.75
CA ARG A 604 -5.47 -38.13 -10.76
C ARG A 604 -6.45 -37.84 -11.89
N LEU A 605 -6.19 -38.36 -13.09
CA LEU A 605 -7.08 -38.21 -14.24
C LEU A 605 -8.49 -38.77 -13.95
N GLU A 606 -8.61 -39.96 -13.35
CA GLU A 606 -9.91 -40.53 -12.94
C GLU A 606 -10.65 -39.60 -11.97
N THR A 607 -9.93 -39.05 -10.98
CA THR A 607 -10.49 -38.14 -9.97
C THR A 607 -11.00 -36.85 -10.62
N THR A 608 -10.17 -36.20 -11.43
CA THR A 608 -10.51 -34.93 -12.10
C THR A 608 -11.70 -35.09 -13.05
N MET A 609 -11.75 -36.19 -13.83
CA MET A 609 -12.90 -36.48 -14.68
C MET A 609 -14.18 -36.72 -13.87
N GLY A 610 -14.08 -37.36 -12.71
CA GLY A 610 -15.20 -37.54 -11.78
C GLY A 610 -15.76 -36.22 -11.25
N VAL A 611 -14.88 -35.25 -10.93
CA VAL A 611 -15.28 -33.91 -10.51
C VAL A 611 -15.95 -33.14 -11.64
N LEU A 612 -15.36 -33.09 -12.84
CA LEU A 612 -15.97 -32.42 -14.01
C LEU A 612 -17.34 -33.02 -14.36
N ALA A 613 -17.48 -34.35 -14.31
CA ALA A 613 -18.77 -35.00 -14.52
C ALA A 613 -19.82 -34.63 -13.46
N ALA A 614 -19.41 -34.46 -12.20
CA ALA A 614 -20.30 -34.04 -11.13
C ALA A 614 -20.80 -32.61 -11.35
N ILE A 615 -19.87 -31.67 -11.61
CA ILE A 615 -20.19 -30.28 -11.90
C ILE A 615 -21.15 -30.18 -13.08
N SER A 616 -20.83 -30.82 -14.22
CA SER A 616 -21.71 -30.78 -15.39
C SER A 616 -23.10 -31.38 -15.14
N ARG A 617 -23.24 -32.38 -14.26
CA ARG A 617 -24.56 -32.92 -13.87
C ARG A 617 -25.36 -31.93 -13.02
N ASP A 618 -24.69 -31.19 -12.17
CA ASP A 618 -25.30 -30.14 -11.35
C ASP A 618 -25.79 -28.98 -12.21
N GLU A 619 -24.96 -28.53 -13.15
CA GLU A 619 -25.31 -27.49 -14.11
C GLU A 619 -26.46 -27.91 -15.05
N LEU A 620 -26.43 -29.15 -15.57
CA LEU A 620 -27.53 -29.70 -16.37
C LEU A 620 -28.85 -29.85 -15.60
N ALA A 621 -28.78 -30.00 -14.27
CA ALA A 621 -29.95 -30.00 -13.40
C ALA A 621 -30.44 -28.59 -13.05
N GLY A 622 -29.81 -27.55 -13.61
CA GLY A 622 -30.15 -26.14 -13.35
C GLY A 622 -29.72 -25.66 -11.97
N ARG A 623 -28.82 -26.38 -11.28
CA ARG A 623 -28.25 -25.92 -10.01
C ARG A 623 -27.15 -24.91 -10.29
N ALA A 624 -27.11 -23.83 -9.49
CA ALA A 624 -25.95 -22.95 -9.47
C ALA A 624 -24.77 -23.71 -8.86
N LEU A 625 -23.56 -23.41 -9.34
CA LEU A 625 -22.33 -23.94 -8.75
C LEU A 625 -22.26 -23.61 -7.26
N SER A 626 -21.94 -24.62 -6.46
CA SER A 626 -21.58 -24.45 -5.05
C SER A 626 -20.27 -23.67 -4.89
N ASP A 627 -20.04 -23.14 -3.69
CA ASP A 627 -18.81 -22.41 -3.38
C ASP A 627 -17.57 -23.31 -3.52
N GLU A 628 -17.69 -24.61 -3.19
CA GLU A 628 -16.64 -25.60 -3.40
C GLU A 628 -16.34 -25.84 -4.88
N GLU A 629 -17.36 -25.93 -5.73
CA GLU A 629 -17.19 -26.12 -7.18
C GLU A 629 -16.56 -24.88 -7.83
N LYS A 630 -17.00 -23.68 -7.47
CA LYS A 630 -16.40 -22.42 -7.93
C LYS A 630 -14.94 -22.32 -7.50
N ARG A 631 -14.65 -22.63 -6.23
CA ARG A 631 -13.28 -22.64 -5.71
C ARG A 631 -12.42 -23.66 -6.45
N TRP A 632 -12.93 -24.86 -6.68
CA TRP A 632 -12.19 -25.89 -7.43
C TRP A 632 -11.90 -25.46 -8.87
N LEU A 633 -12.89 -24.93 -9.59
CA LEU A 633 -12.72 -24.41 -10.95
C LEU A 633 -11.73 -23.25 -11.01
N SER A 634 -11.64 -22.43 -9.96
CA SER A 634 -10.66 -21.34 -9.88
C SER A 634 -9.21 -21.82 -9.73
N MET A 635 -8.98 -23.04 -9.21
CA MET A 635 -7.64 -23.65 -9.03
C MET A 635 -7.15 -24.37 -10.31
N VAL A 636 -7.39 -23.78 -11.48
CA VAL A 636 -7.13 -24.41 -12.79
C VAL A 636 -5.65 -24.46 -13.17
N VAL A 637 -4.98 -23.31 -13.14
CA VAL A 637 -3.56 -23.14 -13.53
C VAL A 637 -2.96 -22.02 -12.69
N GLU A 638 -1.93 -22.34 -11.91
CA GLU A 638 -1.04 -21.40 -11.24
C GLU A 638 0.38 -21.58 -11.78
N ILE A 639 0.96 -20.50 -12.29
CA ILE A 639 2.30 -20.49 -12.88
C ILE A 639 3.14 -19.46 -12.14
N VAL A 640 4.12 -19.93 -11.38
CA VAL A 640 5.15 -19.10 -10.78
C VAL A 640 6.41 -19.22 -11.64
N PRO A 641 6.81 -18.18 -12.38
CA PRO A 641 8.01 -18.26 -13.19
C PRO A 641 9.26 -18.41 -12.31
N PRO A 642 10.30 -19.11 -12.79
CA PRO A 642 11.59 -19.11 -12.11
C PRO A 642 12.12 -17.68 -11.98
N SER A 643 12.69 -17.37 -10.82
CA SER A 643 13.30 -16.07 -10.55
C SER A 643 14.68 -16.24 -9.93
N SER A 644 15.40 -15.14 -9.72
CA SER A 644 16.63 -15.14 -8.93
C SER A 644 16.45 -15.74 -7.52
N ASP A 645 15.20 -15.80 -7.04
CA ASP A 645 14.84 -16.08 -5.66
C ASP A 645 14.25 -17.50 -5.48
N GLY A 646 14.11 -18.30 -6.55
CA GLY A 646 13.67 -19.70 -6.42
C GLY A 646 13.32 -20.41 -7.73
N PRO A 647 13.20 -21.76 -7.68
CA PRO A 647 12.67 -22.52 -8.79
C PRO A 647 11.21 -22.12 -9.02
N GLY A 648 10.81 -21.96 -10.29
CA GLY A 648 9.41 -21.76 -10.63
C GLY A 648 8.55 -22.95 -10.22
N SER A 649 7.24 -22.76 -10.11
CA SER A 649 6.27 -23.81 -9.80
C SER A 649 5.08 -23.79 -10.77
N PHE A 650 4.52 -24.97 -11.01
CA PHE A 650 3.31 -25.18 -11.80
C PHE A 650 2.34 -25.99 -10.95
N ASP A 651 1.19 -25.44 -10.61
CA ASP A 651 0.19 -26.08 -9.74
C ASP A 651 -1.24 -25.83 -10.27
N GLY A 652 -2.20 -26.67 -9.87
CA GLY A 652 -3.60 -26.62 -10.33
C GLY A 652 -4.06 -27.88 -11.05
N TRP A 653 -5.38 -28.11 -11.06
CA TRP A 653 -5.97 -29.38 -11.52
C TRP A 653 -5.73 -29.67 -13.00
N TYR A 654 -5.41 -28.66 -13.82
CA TYR A 654 -5.10 -28.88 -15.24
C TYR A 654 -3.74 -29.56 -15.42
N PHE A 655 -2.73 -29.25 -14.58
CA PHE A 655 -1.43 -29.92 -14.64
C PHE A 655 -1.50 -31.38 -14.20
N ASP A 656 -2.48 -31.74 -13.37
CA ASP A 656 -2.74 -33.13 -12.97
C ASP A 656 -3.22 -34.01 -14.13
N LEU A 657 -3.66 -33.40 -15.24
CA LEU A 657 -4.02 -34.09 -16.48
C LEU A 657 -2.81 -34.51 -17.31
N PHE A 658 -1.58 -34.31 -16.81
CA PHE A 658 -0.35 -34.71 -17.46
C PHE A 658 0.48 -35.61 -16.54
N PRO A 659 1.23 -36.59 -17.10
CA PRO A 659 2.23 -37.34 -16.34
C PRO A 659 3.25 -36.42 -15.66
N HIS A 660 3.72 -35.41 -16.40
CA HIS A 660 4.59 -34.36 -15.87
C HIS A 660 4.03 -32.98 -16.23
N SER A 661 3.99 -32.06 -15.26
CA SER A 661 3.35 -30.75 -15.41
C SER A 661 3.94 -29.89 -16.54
N HIS A 662 5.25 -30.02 -16.84
CA HIS A 662 5.88 -29.29 -17.93
C HIS A 662 5.30 -29.63 -19.31
N GLN A 663 4.69 -30.80 -19.47
CA GLN A 663 4.07 -31.23 -20.73
C GLN A 663 2.81 -30.42 -21.05
N ALA A 664 2.19 -29.76 -20.06
CA ALA A 664 1.08 -28.85 -20.29
C ALA A 664 1.47 -27.63 -21.16
N PHE A 665 2.77 -27.35 -21.29
CA PHE A 665 3.31 -26.28 -22.13
C PHE A 665 3.82 -26.75 -23.49
N GLU A 666 3.81 -28.05 -23.78
CA GLU A 666 4.19 -28.57 -25.09
C GLU A 666 3.23 -28.07 -26.18
N GLU A 667 3.74 -27.89 -27.40
CA GLU A 667 2.90 -27.45 -28.51
C GLU A 667 1.77 -28.46 -28.76
N HIS A 668 0.52 -28.00 -28.78
CA HIS A 668 -0.65 -28.83 -29.06
C HIS A 668 -0.80 -29.23 -30.54
N THR A 669 0.23 -29.02 -31.36
CA THR A 669 0.19 -29.30 -32.79
C THR A 669 0.51 -30.75 -33.05
N PHE A 670 -0.41 -31.48 -33.68
CA PHE A 670 -0.18 -32.87 -34.10
C PHE A 670 -0.85 -33.16 -35.45
N ILE A 671 -0.39 -34.21 -36.12
CA ILE A 671 -1.05 -34.77 -37.29
C ILE A 671 -0.87 -36.28 -37.35
N ALA A 672 -1.97 -37.00 -37.53
CA ALA A 672 -1.99 -38.44 -37.64
C ALA A 672 -2.81 -38.88 -38.85
N ASP A 673 -2.28 -39.82 -39.63
CA ASP A 673 -3.05 -40.49 -40.66
C ASP A 673 -4.00 -41.52 -40.02
N TRP A 674 -5.26 -41.48 -40.44
CA TRP A 674 -6.29 -42.42 -39.95
C TRP A 674 -6.88 -43.28 -41.07
N PHE A 675 -6.62 -42.94 -42.33
CA PHE A 675 -7.04 -43.74 -43.48
C PHE A 675 -6.04 -43.69 -44.63
N THR A 676 -5.85 -44.82 -45.31
CA THR A 676 -4.99 -44.93 -46.50
C THR A 676 -5.81 -45.35 -47.72
N ALA A 677 -5.79 -44.53 -48.75
CA ALA A 677 -6.48 -44.77 -50.02
C ALA A 677 -5.47 -45.20 -51.10
N SER A 678 -5.13 -46.49 -51.13
CA SER A 678 -4.10 -47.04 -52.04
C SER A 678 -4.35 -46.73 -53.52
N ASN A 679 -5.61 -46.79 -53.97
CA ASN A 679 -5.96 -46.48 -55.37
C ASN A 679 -5.79 -45.01 -55.74
N ALA A 680 -5.87 -44.10 -54.76
CA ALA A 680 -5.68 -42.67 -54.95
C ALA A 680 -4.24 -42.22 -54.64
N HIS A 681 -3.36 -43.16 -54.25
CA HIS A 681 -2.00 -42.90 -53.76
C HIS A 681 -1.95 -41.81 -52.68
N ALA A 682 -2.94 -41.83 -51.77
CA ALA A 682 -3.13 -40.78 -50.75
C ALA A 682 -3.43 -41.33 -49.35
N ALA A 683 -3.14 -40.52 -48.34
CA ALA A 683 -3.52 -40.73 -46.95
C ALA A 683 -4.38 -39.57 -46.44
N VAL A 684 -5.36 -39.89 -45.59
CA VAL A 684 -6.21 -38.91 -44.92
C VAL A 684 -5.71 -38.73 -43.50
N TYR A 685 -5.49 -37.49 -43.13
CA TYR A 685 -4.95 -37.07 -41.85
C TYR A 685 -5.98 -36.28 -41.06
N ALA A 686 -5.94 -36.44 -39.75
CA ALA A 686 -6.55 -35.54 -38.78
C ALA A 686 -5.43 -34.91 -37.97
N GLY A 687 -5.51 -33.62 -37.71
CA GLY A 687 -4.54 -32.92 -36.90
C GLY A 687 -5.19 -31.84 -36.07
N ALA A 688 -4.43 -31.32 -35.10
CA ALA A 688 -4.78 -30.11 -34.37
C ALA A 688 -3.63 -29.13 -34.43
N SER A 689 -3.95 -27.87 -34.20
CA SER A 689 -3.00 -26.78 -34.01
C SER A 689 -3.30 -26.08 -32.70
N ALA A 690 -2.52 -25.04 -32.37
CA ALA A 690 -2.71 -24.25 -31.16
C ALA A 690 -4.20 -23.90 -30.91
N PRO A 691 -4.68 -24.06 -29.66
CA PRO A 691 -6.09 -23.82 -29.32
C PRO A 691 -6.47 -22.36 -29.55
N ARG A 692 -7.77 -22.12 -29.70
CA ARG A 692 -8.36 -20.78 -29.75
C ARG A 692 -9.14 -20.53 -28.47
N LEU A 693 -9.44 -19.27 -28.16
CA LEU A 693 -10.42 -18.98 -27.11
C LEU A 693 -11.82 -18.89 -27.74
N GLY A 694 -12.74 -19.69 -27.22
CA GLY A 694 -14.17 -19.53 -27.44
C GLY A 694 -14.76 -18.56 -26.41
N ILE A 695 -15.75 -17.78 -26.84
CA ILE A 695 -16.57 -16.96 -25.96
C ILE A 695 -17.97 -17.54 -25.99
N PHE A 696 -18.46 -17.97 -24.83
CA PHE A 696 -19.69 -18.70 -24.67
C PHE A 696 -20.67 -17.89 -23.85
N VAL A 697 -21.92 -17.78 -24.31
CA VAL A 697 -23.01 -17.28 -23.47
C VAL A 697 -23.59 -18.47 -22.72
N VAL A 698 -23.57 -18.43 -21.40
CA VAL A 698 -24.25 -19.38 -20.53
C VAL A 698 -25.44 -18.67 -19.93
N ASP A 699 -26.65 -19.11 -20.30
CA ASP A 699 -27.93 -18.54 -19.87
C ASP A 699 -28.71 -19.47 -18.93
N THR A 700 -28.01 -20.44 -18.34
CA THR A 700 -28.54 -21.43 -17.40
C THR A 700 -27.78 -21.39 -16.06
N GLY A 701 -28.42 -21.81 -14.97
CA GLY A 701 -27.80 -21.81 -13.63
C GLY A 701 -27.60 -20.41 -13.01
N GLY A 702 -28.23 -19.37 -13.58
CA GLY A 702 -28.11 -17.97 -13.12
C GLY A 702 -28.49 -16.98 -14.22
N GLU A 703 -28.13 -15.71 -14.05
CA GLU A 703 -28.22 -14.69 -15.09
C GLU A 703 -27.30 -15.05 -16.29
N ALA A 704 -27.67 -14.57 -17.48
CA ALA A 704 -26.89 -14.79 -18.69
C ALA A 704 -25.49 -14.16 -18.56
N ARG A 705 -24.46 -14.96 -18.78
CA ARG A 705 -23.06 -14.60 -18.53
C ARG A 705 -22.13 -15.09 -19.62
N LEU A 706 -21.03 -14.38 -19.81
CA LEU A 706 -20.00 -14.75 -20.78
C LEU A 706 -18.91 -15.57 -20.09
N MET A 707 -18.61 -16.73 -20.66
CA MET A 707 -17.51 -17.59 -20.29
C MET A 707 -16.47 -17.61 -21.40
N VAL A 708 -15.19 -17.66 -21.06
CA VAL A 708 -14.10 -17.74 -22.04
C VAL A 708 -13.26 -18.95 -21.72
N GLY A 709 -13.00 -19.80 -22.72
CA GLY A 709 -12.24 -21.03 -22.53
C GLY A 709 -11.54 -21.50 -23.80
N PRO A 710 -10.50 -22.33 -23.68
CA PRO A 710 -9.79 -22.87 -24.83
C PRO A 710 -10.67 -23.87 -25.60
N VAL A 711 -10.65 -23.77 -26.92
CA VAL A 711 -11.28 -24.71 -27.86
C VAL A 711 -10.22 -25.27 -28.80
N ALA A 712 -10.32 -26.57 -29.10
CA ALA A 712 -9.42 -27.23 -30.02
C ALA A 712 -9.53 -26.64 -31.43
N ARG A 713 -8.40 -26.53 -32.13
CA ARG A 713 -8.37 -26.19 -33.56
C ARG A 713 -7.97 -27.41 -34.38
N ALA A 714 -8.95 -28.25 -34.67
CA ALA A 714 -8.76 -29.46 -35.46
C ALA A 714 -8.95 -29.22 -36.97
N TYR A 715 -8.24 -29.99 -37.79
CA TYR A 715 -8.31 -29.97 -39.24
C TYR A 715 -8.16 -31.37 -39.85
N GLU A 716 -8.65 -31.54 -41.07
CA GLU A 716 -8.30 -32.67 -41.94
C GLU A 716 -7.33 -32.24 -43.05
N HIS A 717 -6.51 -33.18 -43.50
CA HIS A 717 -5.60 -32.99 -44.63
C HIS A 717 -5.52 -34.27 -45.47
N VAL A 718 -5.35 -34.14 -46.78
CA VAL A 718 -5.09 -35.28 -47.68
C VAL A 718 -3.71 -35.09 -48.28
N GLY A 719 -2.80 -36.01 -47.93
CA GLY A 719 -1.40 -35.99 -48.37
C GLY A 719 -1.08 -37.16 -49.29
N SER A 720 -0.05 -37.02 -50.13
CA SER A 720 0.47 -38.11 -50.96
C SER A 720 1.10 -39.22 -50.10
N LEU A 721 1.05 -40.47 -50.58
CA LEU A 721 1.81 -41.57 -49.99
C LEU A 721 3.32 -41.50 -50.26
N ASP A 722 3.78 -40.59 -51.12
CA ASP A 722 5.22 -40.36 -51.35
C ASP A 722 5.95 -39.87 -50.09
N LYS A 723 5.22 -39.19 -49.19
CA LYS A 723 5.70 -38.78 -47.88
C LYS A 723 4.57 -38.84 -46.85
N ARG A 724 4.68 -39.77 -45.89
CA ARG A 724 3.84 -39.75 -44.69
C ARG A 724 4.18 -38.53 -43.84
N LEU A 725 3.15 -37.78 -43.44
CA LEU A 725 3.31 -36.61 -42.57
C LEU A 725 3.44 -37.05 -41.11
N ASN A 726 4.16 -36.25 -40.32
CA ASN A 726 4.26 -36.37 -38.86
C ASN A 726 4.10 -35.00 -38.20
N ASP A 727 4.12 -34.93 -36.87
CA ASP A 727 3.87 -33.69 -36.12
C ASP A 727 4.81 -32.53 -36.53
N SER A 728 6.05 -32.81 -36.93
CA SER A 728 6.98 -31.78 -37.41
C SER A 728 6.60 -31.19 -38.78
N ASP A 729 5.72 -31.85 -39.53
CA ASP A 729 5.18 -31.39 -40.80
C ASP A 729 3.88 -30.57 -40.63
N ALA A 730 3.15 -30.77 -39.53
CA ALA A 730 1.86 -30.11 -39.28
C ALA A 730 1.92 -28.56 -39.37
N PRO A 731 2.90 -27.86 -38.76
CA PRO A 731 3.01 -26.40 -38.89
C PRO A 731 3.34 -25.91 -40.31
N LYS A 732 3.81 -26.79 -41.20
CA LYS A 732 4.29 -26.46 -42.56
C LYS A 732 3.20 -26.60 -43.62
N LEU A 733 2.01 -27.05 -43.25
CA LEU A 733 0.91 -27.25 -44.18
C LEU A 733 0.36 -25.89 -44.66
N GLY A 734 0.40 -25.66 -45.98
CA GLY A 734 -0.04 -24.39 -46.56
C GLY A 734 -1.55 -24.15 -46.50
N ALA A 735 -2.36 -25.22 -46.58
CA ALA A 735 -3.80 -25.18 -46.38
C ALA A 735 -4.28 -26.50 -45.77
N VAL A 736 -5.18 -26.39 -44.79
CA VAL A 736 -5.86 -27.50 -44.15
C VAL A 736 -7.37 -27.31 -44.27
N ARG A 737 -8.14 -28.39 -44.20
CA ARG A 737 -9.61 -28.33 -44.29
C ARG A 737 -10.19 -28.38 -42.87
N GLU A 738 -10.92 -27.34 -42.49
CA GLU A 738 -11.64 -27.27 -41.21
C GLU A 738 -13.13 -26.91 -41.45
N PRO A 739 -13.88 -27.70 -42.25
CA PRO A 739 -15.24 -27.33 -42.67
C PRO A 739 -16.20 -27.16 -41.49
N TRP A 740 -15.99 -27.90 -40.40
CA TRP A 740 -16.74 -27.74 -39.15
C TRP A 740 -16.50 -26.37 -38.49
N ALA A 741 -15.26 -25.88 -38.53
CA ALA A 741 -14.87 -24.61 -37.92
C ALA A 741 -15.51 -23.39 -38.60
N ALA A 742 -15.87 -23.50 -39.87
CA ALA A 742 -16.52 -22.42 -40.62
C ALA A 742 -17.86 -21.96 -39.99
N SER A 743 -18.52 -22.81 -39.20
CA SER A 743 -19.80 -22.48 -38.56
C SER A 743 -19.67 -21.62 -37.29
N TYR A 744 -18.50 -21.62 -36.64
CA TYR A 744 -18.29 -20.96 -35.34
C TYR A 744 -17.02 -20.10 -35.27
N THR A 745 -16.14 -20.16 -36.27
CA THR A 745 -14.94 -19.32 -36.34
C THR A 745 -15.26 -18.04 -37.11
N ALA A 746 -15.20 -16.90 -36.43
CA ALA A 746 -15.16 -15.61 -37.10
C ALA A 746 -13.82 -15.45 -37.85
N PRO A 747 -13.83 -14.89 -39.08
CA PRO A 747 -12.59 -14.64 -39.81
C PRO A 747 -11.72 -13.66 -39.01
N ALA A 748 -10.44 -14.01 -38.85
CA ALA A 748 -9.49 -13.11 -38.22
C ALA A 748 -9.33 -11.86 -39.09
N ILE A 749 -9.25 -10.69 -38.44
CA ILE A 749 -8.91 -9.45 -39.12
C ILE A 749 -7.46 -9.56 -39.57
N ALA A 750 -7.23 -9.35 -40.87
CA ALA A 750 -5.90 -9.45 -41.45
C ALA A 750 -4.94 -8.49 -40.73
N ALA A 751 -3.83 -9.03 -40.21
CA ALA A 751 -2.84 -8.23 -39.54
C ALA A 751 -2.25 -7.18 -40.52
N PRO A 752 -2.16 -5.90 -40.14
CA PRO A 752 -1.44 -4.93 -40.94
C PRO A 752 0.03 -5.36 -41.04
N PRO A 753 0.71 -5.12 -42.17
CA PRO A 753 2.15 -5.38 -42.26
C PRO A 753 2.84 -4.43 -41.28
N MET A 754 3.34 -4.92 -40.15
CA MET A 754 3.97 -4.07 -39.14
C MET A 754 5.09 -4.84 -38.44
N ALA A 755 6.21 -4.16 -38.17
CA ALA A 755 7.28 -4.63 -37.31
C ALA A 755 7.41 -3.69 -36.13
N VAL A 756 7.50 -4.24 -34.92
CA VAL A 756 7.59 -3.54 -33.65
C VAL A 756 8.83 -4.03 -32.91
N LEU A 757 9.72 -3.09 -32.57
CA LEU A 757 10.97 -3.35 -31.88
C LEU A 757 10.99 -2.58 -30.56
N SER A 758 10.95 -3.25 -29.42
CA SER A 758 11.16 -2.60 -28.12
C SER A 758 12.60 -2.12 -27.98
N PHE A 759 12.76 -1.07 -27.18
CA PHE A 759 14.01 -0.71 -26.54
C PHE A 759 13.72 0.13 -25.29
N TYR A 760 14.58 0.02 -24.30
CA TYR A 760 14.51 0.83 -23.09
C TYR A 760 15.06 2.24 -23.39
N GLY A 761 14.29 3.25 -22.99
CA GLY A 761 14.72 4.66 -22.98
C GLY A 761 15.43 5.02 -21.67
N ALA A 762 16.03 6.20 -21.61
CA ALA A 762 16.79 6.68 -20.44
C ALA A 762 15.93 7.04 -19.20
N ASP A 763 14.60 6.94 -19.28
CA ASP A 763 13.65 7.43 -18.27
C ASP A 763 12.60 6.35 -17.88
N ASP A 764 12.95 5.06 -17.93
CA ASP A 764 12.05 3.90 -17.71
C ASP A 764 10.79 3.85 -18.61
N ALA A 765 10.70 4.74 -19.59
CA ALA A 765 9.64 4.75 -20.58
C ALA A 765 9.86 3.64 -21.63
N ARG A 766 8.89 2.74 -21.79
CA ARG A 766 8.89 1.74 -22.86
C ARG A 766 8.78 2.43 -24.21
N SER A 767 9.83 2.30 -25.02
CA SER A 767 9.90 2.85 -26.36
C SER A 767 9.92 1.73 -27.39
N PHE A 768 9.35 2.02 -28.56
CA PHE A 768 9.20 1.09 -29.66
C PHE A 768 9.61 1.76 -30.96
N ALA A 769 10.35 1.05 -31.81
CA ALA A 769 10.55 1.44 -33.20
C ALA A 769 9.56 0.64 -34.04
N VAL A 770 8.71 1.35 -34.79
CA VAL A 770 7.63 0.72 -35.53
C VAL A 770 7.73 1.08 -37.01
N ARG A 771 7.56 0.09 -37.88
CA ARG A 771 7.56 0.25 -39.34
C ARG A 771 6.48 -0.60 -39.97
N SER A 772 5.95 -0.16 -41.10
CA SER A 772 5.05 -0.93 -41.96
C SER A 772 5.56 -0.94 -43.40
N THR A 773 5.24 -1.95 -44.21
CA THR A 773 5.60 -1.93 -45.65
C THR A 773 4.76 -0.95 -46.47
N ARG A 774 3.66 -0.42 -45.89
CA ARG A 774 2.82 0.62 -46.50
C ARG A 774 2.48 1.69 -45.47
N ALA A 775 1.93 2.82 -45.93
CA ALA A 775 1.35 3.77 -45.00
C ALA A 775 0.13 3.14 -44.30
N LEU A 776 0.16 3.14 -42.97
CA LEU A 776 -0.98 2.86 -42.11
C LEU A 776 -1.52 4.20 -41.59
N GLY A 777 -2.82 4.24 -41.31
CA GLY A 777 -3.44 5.33 -40.55
C GLY A 777 -2.98 5.34 -39.08
N PRO A 778 -3.71 6.00 -38.17
CA PRO A 778 -3.37 6.01 -36.75
C PRO A 778 -3.37 4.59 -36.17
N VAL A 779 -2.24 4.20 -35.59
CA VAL A 779 -2.06 2.95 -34.85
C VAL A 779 -1.99 3.28 -33.36
N THR A 780 -2.76 2.58 -32.54
CA THR A 780 -2.74 2.74 -31.08
C THR A 780 -1.87 1.66 -30.46
N PHE A 781 -1.02 2.05 -29.52
CA PHE A 781 -0.14 1.20 -28.74
C PHE A 781 -0.57 1.34 -27.28
N GLU A 782 -1.12 0.28 -26.72
CA GLU A 782 -1.64 0.20 -25.35
C GLU A 782 -0.70 -0.66 -24.52
N LEU A 783 -0.19 -0.12 -23.44
CA LEU A 783 0.55 -0.89 -22.44
C LEU A 783 -0.49 -1.49 -21.49
N LEU A 784 -0.40 -2.80 -21.27
CA LEU A 784 -1.31 -3.55 -20.42
C LEU A 784 -0.63 -3.92 -19.09
N GLY A 785 -1.37 -3.78 -17.99
CA GLY A 785 -0.95 -4.25 -16.68
C GLY A 785 -1.14 -5.76 -16.51
N HIS A 786 -0.84 -6.26 -15.31
CA HIS A 786 -0.90 -7.68 -14.99
C HIS A 786 -2.32 -8.29 -15.07
N HIS A 787 -3.37 -7.48 -14.92
CA HIS A 787 -4.77 -7.90 -15.15
C HIS A 787 -5.26 -7.62 -16.59
N ARG A 788 -4.35 -7.29 -17.52
CA ARG A 788 -4.63 -7.01 -18.96
C ARG A 788 -5.46 -5.76 -19.25
N GLU A 789 -5.57 -4.87 -18.28
CA GLU A 789 -6.13 -3.52 -18.36
C GLU A 789 -5.16 -2.54 -19.03
N VAL A 790 -5.68 -1.53 -19.73
CA VAL A 790 -4.84 -0.52 -20.41
C VAL A 790 -4.35 0.51 -19.38
N ILE A 791 -3.07 0.43 -19.01
CA ILE A 791 -2.45 1.34 -18.02
C ILE A 791 -1.87 2.60 -18.66
N ALA A 792 -1.46 2.53 -19.93
CA ALA A 792 -0.99 3.67 -20.71
C ALA A 792 -1.19 3.44 -22.20
N LYS A 793 -1.23 4.52 -23.01
CA LYS A 793 -1.32 4.39 -24.46
C LYS A 793 -0.62 5.51 -25.22
N ALA A 794 -0.18 5.20 -26.43
CA ALA A 794 0.32 6.15 -27.42
C ALA A 794 -0.35 5.89 -28.78
N ILE A 795 -0.43 6.91 -29.62
CA ILE A 795 -0.93 6.80 -30.99
C ILE A 795 0.15 7.32 -31.93
N ALA A 796 0.44 6.57 -32.99
CA ALA A 796 1.40 6.98 -34.01
C ALA A 796 0.90 6.63 -35.42
N VAL A 797 1.28 7.46 -36.39
CA VAL A 797 1.12 7.13 -37.81
C VAL A 797 2.32 6.29 -38.22
N VAL A 798 2.06 5.08 -38.70
CA VAL A 798 3.12 4.11 -39.04
C VAL A 798 3.25 4.01 -40.56
N GLY A 799 4.46 4.11 -41.08
CA GLY A 799 4.72 4.00 -42.51
C GLY A 799 6.00 3.22 -42.83
N PRO A 800 6.49 3.32 -44.08
CA PRO A 800 7.71 2.65 -44.56
C PRO A 800 9.00 2.98 -43.81
N SER A 801 9.02 4.09 -43.05
CA SER A 801 10.15 4.47 -42.20
C SER A 801 9.89 4.10 -40.75
N TYR A 802 10.96 3.73 -40.03
CA TYR A 802 10.87 3.50 -38.58
C TYR A 802 10.43 4.77 -37.85
N THR A 803 9.35 4.64 -37.10
CA THR A 803 8.77 5.69 -36.26
C THR A 803 8.96 5.28 -34.80
N LYS A 804 9.51 6.17 -33.98
CA LYS A 804 9.64 5.95 -32.54
C LYS A 804 8.29 6.23 -31.87
N VAL A 805 7.81 5.28 -31.08
CA VAL A 805 6.64 5.41 -30.22
C VAL A 805 7.11 5.25 -28.79
N THR A 806 6.86 6.22 -27.92
CA THR A 806 7.20 6.12 -26.50
C THR A 806 5.93 6.15 -25.68
N ILE A 807 5.78 5.17 -24.81
CA ILE A 807 4.69 5.10 -23.83
C ILE A 807 5.29 5.38 -22.46
N LYS A 808 4.80 6.44 -21.81
CA LYS A 808 5.19 6.74 -20.43
C LYS A 808 4.40 5.84 -19.50
N GLN A 809 5.09 5.04 -18.68
CA GLN A 809 4.44 4.18 -17.70
C GLN A 809 3.94 5.01 -16.51
N PRO A 810 2.79 4.65 -15.90
CA PRO A 810 2.40 5.16 -14.58
C PRO A 810 3.40 4.67 -13.51
N THR A 811 3.57 5.43 -12.43
CA THR A 811 4.53 5.10 -11.35
C THR A 811 4.09 3.95 -10.45
N GLU A 812 2.81 3.56 -10.49
CA GLU A 812 2.20 2.60 -9.56
C GLU A 812 1.85 1.25 -10.21
N GLU A 813 2.00 1.11 -11.53
CA GLU A 813 1.62 -0.09 -12.28
C GLU A 813 2.68 -0.44 -13.34
N TYR A 814 3.15 -1.68 -13.33
CA TYR A 814 4.09 -2.18 -14.32
C TYR A 814 3.36 -2.70 -15.56
N GLY A 815 3.78 -2.21 -16.72
CA GLY A 815 3.27 -2.70 -17.99
C GLY A 815 3.90 -4.02 -18.39
N GLU A 816 3.11 -5.09 -18.35
CA GLU A 816 3.53 -6.44 -18.68
C GLU A 816 3.39 -6.77 -20.16
N LEU A 817 2.45 -6.16 -20.92
CA LEU A 817 2.27 -6.44 -22.35
C LEU A 817 2.03 -5.20 -23.19
N LEU A 818 2.34 -5.28 -24.48
CA LEU A 818 2.00 -4.25 -25.46
C LEU A 818 0.88 -4.74 -26.37
N ARG A 819 -0.27 -4.08 -26.38
CA ARG A 819 -1.34 -4.28 -27.36
C ARG A 819 -1.25 -3.24 -28.47
N VAL A 820 -1.24 -3.67 -29.72
CA VAL A 820 -1.23 -2.82 -30.90
C VAL A 820 -2.57 -2.90 -31.62
N ARG A 821 -3.17 -1.75 -31.94
CA ARG A 821 -4.48 -1.64 -32.58
C ARG A 821 -4.43 -0.78 -33.85
N PHE A 822 -5.05 -1.26 -34.92
CA PHE A 822 -5.17 -0.55 -36.19
C PHE A 822 -6.53 -0.84 -36.84
N GLY A 823 -7.42 0.16 -36.89
CA GLY A 823 -8.82 -0.08 -37.25
C GLY A 823 -9.45 -1.07 -36.26
N GLU A 824 -10.01 -2.16 -36.77
CA GLU A 824 -10.55 -3.26 -35.95
C GLU A 824 -9.49 -4.28 -35.53
N PHE A 825 -8.30 -4.28 -36.15
CA PHE A 825 -7.21 -5.18 -35.75
C PHE A 825 -6.70 -4.82 -34.36
N SER A 826 -6.52 -5.83 -33.52
CA SER A 826 -5.90 -5.71 -32.19
C SER A 826 -5.07 -6.95 -31.92
N ARG A 827 -3.82 -6.79 -31.49
CA ARG A 827 -2.95 -7.89 -31.10
C ARG A 827 -2.10 -7.52 -29.91
N GLU A 828 -2.05 -8.41 -28.93
CA GLU A 828 -1.07 -8.36 -27.85
C GLU A 828 0.25 -8.95 -28.35
N LEU A 829 1.32 -8.21 -28.13
CA LEU A 829 2.70 -8.59 -28.38
C LEU A 829 3.29 -8.99 -27.02
N SER A 830 3.88 -10.18 -26.96
CA SER A 830 4.36 -10.80 -25.72
C SER A 830 5.42 -9.92 -25.05
N SER A 831 5.29 -9.70 -23.74
CA SER A 831 6.45 -9.33 -22.92
C SER A 831 6.39 -9.89 -21.50
N GLY A 832 6.43 -11.21 -21.37
CA GLY A 832 7.01 -11.81 -20.17
C GLY A 832 8.51 -11.54 -20.16
N PHE A 833 8.94 -10.41 -19.58
CA PHE A 833 10.35 -10.07 -19.29
C PHE A 833 11.33 -9.91 -20.47
N GLY A 834 10.91 -10.02 -21.73
CA GLY A 834 11.77 -9.95 -22.93
C GLY A 834 11.59 -8.71 -23.82
N ASP A 835 12.58 -8.50 -24.69
CA ASP A 835 12.50 -7.54 -25.81
C ASP A 835 11.41 -7.96 -26.82
N VAL A 836 10.48 -7.06 -27.13
CA VAL A 836 9.51 -7.22 -28.22
C VAL A 836 10.25 -7.05 -29.55
N ASN A 837 10.50 -8.14 -30.27
CA ASN A 837 10.92 -8.12 -31.67
C ASN A 837 9.89 -8.90 -32.50
N GLU A 838 8.75 -8.28 -32.76
CA GLU A 838 7.63 -8.94 -33.44
C GLU A 838 7.36 -8.30 -34.81
N ALA A 839 7.05 -9.16 -35.78
CA ALA A 839 6.56 -8.76 -37.08
C ALA A 839 5.23 -9.44 -37.38
N MET A 840 4.34 -8.71 -38.05
CA MET A 840 2.98 -9.12 -38.37
C MET A 840 2.61 -8.72 -39.81
N GLY A 841 1.55 -9.32 -40.35
CA GLY A 841 1.05 -9.03 -41.70
C GLY A 841 2.04 -9.35 -42.82
N GLY A 842 2.81 -10.45 -42.69
CA GLY A 842 3.79 -10.89 -43.70
C GLY A 842 5.13 -10.14 -43.67
N MET A 843 5.38 -9.31 -42.65
CA MET A 843 6.71 -8.75 -42.42
C MET A 843 7.64 -9.78 -41.76
N VAL A 844 8.92 -9.70 -42.09
CA VAL A 844 9.99 -10.43 -41.40
C VAL A 844 10.59 -9.49 -40.36
N ALA A 845 10.69 -9.95 -39.12
CA ALA A 845 11.38 -9.22 -38.06
C ALA A 845 12.87 -9.12 -38.42
N PRO A 846 13.53 -7.96 -38.21
CA PRO A 846 14.96 -7.86 -38.41
C PRO A 846 15.70 -8.82 -37.47
N GLU A 847 16.77 -9.44 -37.98
CA GLU A 847 17.67 -10.27 -37.18
C GLU A 847 18.20 -9.48 -35.98
N TRP A 848 18.48 -10.19 -34.88
CA TRP A 848 18.83 -9.59 -33.59
C TRP A 848 19.90 -8.49 -33.72
N GLU A 849 21.00 -8.76 -34.42
CA GLU A 849 22.12 -7.82 -34.61
C GLU A 849 21.70 -6.54 -35.36
N ALA A 850 20.82 -6.66 -36.36
CA ALA A 850 20.28 -5.53 -37.11
C ALA A 850 19.25 -4.74 -36.30
N ALA A 851 18.47 -5.42 -35.46
CA ALA A 851 17.57 -4.78 -34.49
C ALA A 851 18.38 -3.99 -33.46
N GLU A 852 19.46 -4.56 -32.92
CA GLU A 852 20.35 -3.92 -31.94
C GLU A 852 21.10 -2.72 -32.51
N ALA A 853 21.66 -2.83 -33.73
CA ALA A 853 22.26 -1.69 -34.42
C ALA A 853 21.26 -0.56 -34.70
N LEU A 854 20.00 -0.90 -35.00
CA LEU A 854 18.92 0.07 -35.17
C LEU A 854 18.50 0.69 -33.84
N ARG A 855 18.44 -0.09 -32.74
CA ARG A 855 18.19 0.39 -31.38
C ARG A 855 19.25 1.41 -30.98
N GLU A 856 20.53 1.10 -31.16
CA GLU A 856 21.62 2.03 -30.89
C GLU A 856 21.52 3.31 -31.73
N LYS A 857 21.22 3.19 -33.03
CA LYS A 857 21.09 4.35 -33.92
C LYS A 857 19.92 5.26 -33.54
N LEU A 858 18.80 4.68 -33.09
CA LEU A 858 17.62 5.41 -32.64
C LEU A 858 17.77 5.96 -31.22
N GLN A 859 18.59 5.35 -30.38
CA GLN A 859 19.01 5.90 -29.08
C GLN A 859 20.02 7.05 -29.25
N LYS A 860 20.96 6.95 -30.21
CA LYS A 860 21.99 7.96 -30.53
C LYS A 860 21.45 9.19 -31.28
N ARG A 861 20.28 9.10 -31.94
CA ARG A 861 19.61 10.23 -32.62
C ARG A 861 18.94 11.24 -31.67
N ARG A 862 19.51 11.40 -30.47
CA ARG A 862 19.06 12.34 -29.43
C ARG A 862 19.47 13.76 -29.78
#